data_AF-A0A0W0U1E5-F1
#
_entry.id   AF-A0A0W0U1E5-F1
#
_cell.length_a   1.000
_cell.length_b   1.000
_cell.length_c   1.000
_cell.angle_alpha   90.00
_cell.angle_beta   90.00
_cell.angle_gamma   90.00
#
_symmetry.space_group_name_H-M   'P 1'
#
loop_
_entity.id
_entity.type
_entity.pdbx_description
1 polymer ?
#
loop_
_entity_poly.entity_id
_entity_poly.type
_entity_poly.pdbx_seq_one_letter_code
_entity_poly.pdbx_strand_id
1 'polypeptide(L)'
;MAKNVLFNFVDLYLATSEASLPNCQSVKLDSTKEGRLYYRFELEHTHPVVLQDDEYILLDHHVSVYQTENQANPFLSQYHYTAYFKGPDGTRYQLHVYYNDQNEMTVKPVFSIQNETDNSFIPLESEQLNEDFVNLARVYAKPLIKNIRKQLTDTVKALETQYSEWDREASLLSTSIAHNHENYLATLRECAEIAKRLALLVRHDHYQSIYRFTQRMITVVTERYKPLETATEKPSSPLVEGEKTSKETVSHSGEVKPLAPRKKRPSKKEQISVTPSPFDKKVQRIAAEFNKLAKESDEIYATKLADLLARINELSLTLEDSKTLVSLDSLTKLKNLQQQVQNEGEKLFTRLVIKGEFKVAEQMPSFYYLLDNYLDMALETGNHQLLDFILKHGDININNQEVTLQGSVYPSAVHCCLGSDIRENRMADCLSVLIRHGASLFGSDESGLPIAHTLLSTHNHPLKKALTANRDKTIDSIAFYKQLISTLELYLAEQPSSSTDTSIVKAIEYYQTNIERLQRIEPPTNSSERKLKSQLDAFTDKHDTEVMERIRQDKEVIALQKKVQKAANDFHKKLDYRQRMAFAKASSQNLSNVDKALEYFGVKFDDFDELKQLTMEFLQHSLALIAKQSELAELQKKIRGFPLKSGKAPSSYKRMLNEQKLLLDEIAEMENKYAVKDIEEIKKLDVDLQNLTALSSQFNKITESLKSLRQLASLVPSDFNFTSEPDTDEREVNDQGVQEETLSGTSNVNTIYNMFAPLLSVGRETDTANGLTQRDPSFTSNAKGQGRG
;
A
#
# COMPACT_ATOMS: atom_id res chain seq x y z
N MET A 1 4.46 3.34 -24.77
CA MET A 1 5.54 3.23 -23.78
C MET A 1 5.49 4.46 -22.92
N ALA A 2 5.70 4.33 -21.61
CA ALA A 2 5.67 5.49 -20.73
C ALA A 2 6.93 6.34 -20.97
N LYS A 3 6.76 7.66 -20.90
CA LYS A 3 7.85 8.63 -21.03
C LYS A 3 8.68 8.62 -19.74
N ASN A 4 10.00 8.45 -19.85
CA ASN A 4 10.86 8.58 -18.69
C ASN A 4 11.14 10.06 -18.42
N VAL A 5 10.44 10.62 -17.45
CA VAL A 5 10.57 12.02 -17.03
C VAL A 5 11.99 12.35 -16.59
N LEU A 6 12.66 11.42 -15.90
CA LEU A 6 14.03 11.62 -15.43
C LEU A 6 14.99 11.78 -16.61
N PHE A 7 14.85 10.95 -17.66
CA PHE A 7 15.66 11.08 -18.88
C PHE A 7 15.47 12.45 -19.53
N ASN A 8 14.22 12.89 -19.70
CA ASN A 8 13.92 14.17 -20.34
C ASN A 8 14.47 15.35 -19.53
N PHE A 9 14.42 15.27 -18.20
CA PHE A 9 15.01 16.30 -17.34
C PHE A 9 16.53 16.37 -17.50
N VAL A 10 17.18 15.21 -17.53
CA VAL A 10 18.62 15.13 -17.74
C VAL A 10 19.01 15.73 -19.10
N ASP A 11 18.32 15.33 -20.17
CA ASP A 11 18.55 15.84 -21.53
C ASP A 11 18.43 17.37 -21.62
N LEU A 12 17.37 17.92 -21.03
CA LEU A 12 17.06 19.34 -21.13
C LEU A 12 17.90 20.24 -20.21
N TYR A 13 18.29 19.75 -19.03
CA TYR A 13 18.83 20.62 -17.96
C TYR A 13 20.18 20.20 -17.39
N LEU A 14 20.57 18.92 -17.47
CA LEU A 14 21.76 18.44 -16.78
C LEU A 14 22.88 18.03 -17.74
N ALA A 15 22.55 17.42 -18.89
CA ALA A 15 23.54 16.91 -19.83
C ALA A 15 24.48 17.99 -20.40
N THR A 16 24.00 19.24 -20.46
CA THR A 16 24.77 20.40 -20.92
C THR A 16 25.18 21.34 -19.78
N SER A 17 24.88 21.00 -18.53
CA SER A 17 25.16 21.84 -17.37
C SER A 17 26.57 21.57 -16.83
N GLU A 18 27.28 22.64 -16.46
CA GLU A 18 28.56 22.54 -15.74
C GLU A 18 28.36 22.33 -14.22
N ALA A 19 27.11 22.30 -13.74
CA ALA A 19 26.81 22.10 -12.33
C ALA A 19 27.27 20.73 -11.85
N SER A 20 28.02 20.68 -10.76
CA SER A 20 28.45 19.43 -10.15
C SER A 20 27.27 18.68 -9.55
N LEU A 21 27.13 17.41 -9.92
CA LEU A 21 26.17 16.49 -9.31
C LEU A 21 26.86 15.72 -8.16
N PRO A 22 26.15 15.44 -7.06
CA PRO A 22 26.74 14.75 -5.93
C PRO A 22 27.18 13.33 -6.33
N ASN A 23 28.40 12.94 -5.94
CA ASN A 23 29.00 11.63 -6.18
C ASN A 23 29.05 11.22 -7.67
N CYS A 24 29.11 12.19 -8.60
CA CYS A 24 29.12 11.92 -10.02
C CYS A 24 30.30 12.61 -10.71
N GLN A 25 31.14 11.83 -11.39
CA GLN A 25 32.31 12.31 -12.12
C GLN A 25 31.94 12.90 -13.49
N SER A 26 31.03 12.24 -14.21
CA SER A 26 30.62 12.68 -15.54
C SER A 26 29.27 12.10 -15.94
N VAL A 27 28.57 12.84 -16.81
CA VAL A 27 27.32 12.41 -17.44
C VAL A 27 27.56 12.25 -18.93
N LYS A 28 27.18 11.09 -19.50
CA LYS A 28 27.37 10.78 -20.93
C LYS A 28 26.09 10.23 -21.53
N LEU A 29 25.77 10.65 -22.74
CA LEU A 29 24.74 10.00 -23.55
C LEU A 29 25.35 8.79 -24.26
N ASP A 30 24.72 7.62 -24.12
CA ASP A 30 25.17 6.36 -24.70
C ASP A 30 23.97 5.59 -25.28
N SER A 31 24.23 4.46 -25.95
CA SER A 31 23.21 3.64 -26.60
C SER A 31 23.40 2.15 -26.31
N THR A 32 22.31 1.43 -26.08
CA THR A 32 22.35 -0.05 -25.93
C THR A 32 22.67 -0.72 -27.27
N LYS A 33 22.91 -2.04 -27.25
CA LYS A 33 23.11 -2.84 -28.48
C LYS A 33 21.91 -2.76 -29.42
N GLU A 34 20.71 -2.54 -28.89
CA GLU A 34 19.46 -2.36 -29.63
C GLU A 34 19.23 -0.90 -30.08
N GLY A 35 20.21 -0.01 -29.88
CA GLY A 35 20.15 1.39 -30.28
C GLY A 35 19.29 2.28 -29.38
N ARG A 36 18.98 1.84 -28.16
CA ARG A 36 18.18 2.62 -27.21
C ARG A 36 19.06 3.60 -26.45
N LEU A 37 18.66 4.87 -26.42
CA LEU A 37 19.43 5.92 -25.75
C LEU A 37 19.26 5.88 -24.24
N TYR A 38 20.35 6.17 -23.53
CA TYR A 38 20.36 6.33 -22.08
C TYR A 38 21.46 7.29 -21.64
N TYR A 39 21.23 7.97 -20.52
CA TYR A 39 22.29 8.72 -19.84
C TYR A 39 23.00 7.83 -18.83
N ARG A 40 24.33 7.84 -18.89
CA ARG A 40 25.23 7.16 -17.95
C ARG A 40 25.89 8.19 -17.04
N PHE A 41 25.67 8.05 -15.74
CA PHE A 41 26.26 8.85 -14.67
C PHE A 41 27.38 8.04 -14.04
N GLU A 42 28.63 8.35 -14.38
CA GLU A 42 29.80 7.71 -13.76
C GLU A 42 29.89 8.17 -12.31
N LEU A 43 29.92 7.24 -11.37
CA LEU A 43 29.89 7.55 -9.94
C LEU A 43 31.31 7.57 -9.36
N GLU A 44 31.49 8.38 -8.32
CA GLU A 44 32.73 8.42 -7.56
C GLU A 44 32.80 7.30 -6.51
N HIS A 45 33.92 6.58 -6.46
CA HIS A 45 34.29 5.76 -5.31
C HIS A 45 35.65 6.23 -4.79
N THR A 46 35.67 6.82 -3.59
CA THR A 46 36.88 7.37 -2.96
C THR A 46 37.72 6.32 -2.25
N HIS A 47 37.15 5.14 -2.01
CA HIS A 47 37.80 4.04 -1.30
C HIS A 47 37.56 2.73 -2.07
N PRO A 48 38.49 1.76 -2.00
CA PRO A 48 38.27 0.43 -2.56
C PRO A 48 37.08 -0.20 -1.85
N VAL A 49 36.01 -0.45 -2.60
CA VAL A 49 34.85 -1.18 -2.10
C VAL A 49 35.10 -2.66 -2.35
N VAL A 50 35.06 -3.42 -1.27
CA VAL A 50 35.29 -4.85 -1.27
C VAL A 50 34.06 -5.55 -0.71
N LEU A 51 33.59 -6.60 -1.40
CA LEU A 51 32.53 -7.46 -0.92
C LEU A 51 33.10 -8.84 -0.54
N GLN A 52 32.54 -9.41 0.53
CA GLN A 52 32.82 -10.77 1.02
C GLN A 52 34.32 -11.02 1.28
N ASP A 53 34.89 -10.38 2.31
CA ASP A 53 36.26 -10.59 2.80
C ASP A 53 37.36 -10.61 1.70
N ASP A 54 37.40 -9.58 0.84
CA ASP A 54 38.36 -9.45 -0.28
C ASP A 54 38.07 -10.30 -1.53
N GLU A 55 36.91 -10.95 -1.64
CA GLU A 55 36.57 -11.73 -2.84
C GLU A 55 36.25 -10.85 -4.07
N TYR A 56 35.48 -9.78 -3.92
CA TYR A 56 35.07 -8.93 -5.05
C TYR A 56 35.47 -7.48 -4.85
N ILE A 57 36.38 -7.00 -5.71
CA ILE A 57 36.86 -5.62 -5.69
C ILE A 57 36.10 -4.80 -6.72
N LEU A 58 35.42 -3.74 -6.29
CA LEU A 58 34.73 -2.81 -7.19
C LEU A 58 35.75 -2.09 -8.08
N LEU A 59 35.53 -2.18 -9.39
CA LEU A 59 36.36 -1.52 -10.41
C LEU A 59 35.77 -0.20 -10.87
N ASP A 60 34.48 -0.21 -11.15
CA ASP A 60 33.75 0.91 -11.74
C ASP A 60 32.25 0.75 -11.48
N HIS A 61 31.52 1.85 -11.44
CA HIS A 61 30.07 1.83 -11.27
C HIS A 61 29.40 3.09 -11.80
N HIS A 62 28.15 2.95 -12.21
CA HIS A 62 27.37 4.04 -12.77
C HIS A 62 25.88 3.88 -12.50
N VAL A 63 25.15 4.99 -12.65
CA VAL A 63 23.70 4.97 -12.77
C VAL A 63 23.32 5.22 -14.23
N SER A 64 22.37 4.45 -14.74
CA SER A 64 21.87 4.57 -16.09
C SER A 64 20.39 4.92 -16.10
N VAL A 65 20.01 5.95 -16.84
CA VAL A 65 18.63 6.44 -17.00
C VAL A 65 18.23 6.28 -18.46
N TYR A 66 17.27 5.40 -18.76
CA TYR A 66 16.85 5.09 -20.13
C TYR A 66 15.82 6.07 -20.67
N GLN A 67 15.83 6.31 -21.98
CA GLN A 67 14.83 7.16 -22.64
C GLN A 67 13.38 6.67 -22.47
N THR A 68 13.18 5.35 -22.41
CA THR A 68 11.86 4.72 -22.32
C THR A 68 11.77 3.80 -21.12
N GLU A 69 10.66 3.87 -20.39
CA GLU A 69 10.33 2.95 -19.30
C GLU A 69 9.12 2.07 -19.68
N ASN A 70 9.08 0.85 -19.13
CA ASN A 70 7.97 -0.07 -19.31
C ASN A 70 7.69 -0.86 -18.03
N GLN A 71 6.62 -0.51 -17.33
CA GLN A 71 6.22 -1.19 -16.09
C GLN A 71 5.95 -2.69 -16.26
N ALA A 72 5.58 -3.16 -17.46
CA ALA A 72 5.38 -4.58 -17.73
C ALA A 72 6.69 -5.36 -17.91
N ASN A 73 7.81 -4.67 -18.12
CA ASN A 73 9.13 -5.28 -18.20
C ASN A 73 10.02 -4.70 -17.09
N PRO A 74 10.31 -5.46 -16.02
CA PRO A 74 11.05 -4.94 -14.88
C PRO A 74 12.49 -4.48 -15.24
N PHE A 75 13.09 -4.99 -16.32
CA PHE A 75 14.41 -4.57 -16.79
C PHE A 75 14.40 -3.22 -17.52
N LEU A 76 13.21 -2.68 -17.84
CA LEU A 76 13.01 -1.35 -18.41
C LEU A 76 12.45 -0.41 -17.35
N SER A 77 13.15 -0.36 -16.23
CA SER A 77 12.88 0.52 -15.10
C SER A 77 13.26 1.97 -15.41
N GLN A 78 12.89 2.91 -14.52
CA GLN A 78 13.20 4.33 -14.72
C GLN A 78 14.72 4.58 -14.72
N TYR A 79 15.42 3.92 -13.81
CA TYR A 79 16.88 3.92 -13.77
C TYR A 79 17.40 2.59 -13.22
N HIS A 80 18.69 2.30 -13.44
CA HIS A 80 19.36 1.18 -12.79
C HIS A 80 20.79 1.54 -12.40
N TYR A 81 21.27 0.87 -11.37
CA TYR A 81 22.65 0.93 -10.93
C TYR A 81 23.42 -0.25 -11.53
N THR A 82 24.60 0.04 -12.08
CA THR A 82 25.51 -0.97 -12.62
C THR A 82 26.83 -0.88 -11.88
N ALA A 83 27.38 -2.02 -11.45
CA ALA A 83 28.72 -2.09 -10.89
C ALA A 83 29.53 -3.22 -11.54
N TYR A 84 30.82 -2.98 -11.75
CA TYR A 84 31.77 -3.95 -12.27
C TYR A 84 32.75 -4.35 -11.16
N PHE A 85 32.97 -5.64 -10.99
CA PHE A 85 33.88 -6.17 -9.98
C PHE A 85 34.98 -7.01 -10.61
N LYS A 86 36.09 -7.12 -9.91
CA LYS A 86 37.16 -8.09 -10.17
C LYS A 86 37.15 -9.14 -9.06
N GLY A 87 37.02 -10.41 -9.45
CA GLY A 87 37.14 -11.54 -8.53
C GLY A 87 38.59 -11.92 -8.22
N PRO A 88 38.81 -12.93 -7.36
CA PRO A 88 40.14 -13.33 -6.90
C PRO A 88 41.03 -13.90 -8.02
N ASP A 89 40.41 -14.55 -8.98
CA ASP A 89 41.01 -15.12 -10.19
C ASP A 89 41.25 -14.07 -11.29
N GLY A 90 40.83 -12.82 -11.05
CA GLY A 90 40.88 -11.74 -12.04
C GLY A 90 39.69 -11.70 -12.99
N THR A 91 38.72 -12.62 -12.86
CA THR A 91 37.49 -12.64 -13.66
C THR A 91 36.66 -11.39 -13.37
N ARG A 92 36.01 -10.84 -14.39
CA ARG A 92 35.13 -9.68 -14.24
C ARG A 92 33.69 -10.10 -14.00
N TYR A 93 33.04 -9.38 -13.12
CA TYR A 93 31.63 -9.54 -12.79
C TYR A 93 30.89 -8.24 -13.02
N GLN A 94 29.59 -8.34 -13.30
CA GLN A 94 28.69 -7.21 -13.49
C GLN A 94 27.45 -7.40 -12.62
N LEU A 95 27.10 -6.36 -11.89
CA LEU A 95 25.88 -6.25 -11.11
C LEU A 95 24.94 -5.26 -11.78
N HIS A 96 23.66 -5.61 -11.88
CA HIS A 96 22.56 -4.68 -12.19
C HIS A 96 21.53 -4.66 -11.07
N VAL A 97 21.11 -3.46 -10.66
CA VAL A 97 20.00 -3.24 -9.71
C VAL A 97 19.02 -2.22 -10.30
N TYR A 98 17.79 -2.67 -10.60
CA TYR A 98 16.80 -1.90 -11.36
C TYR A 98 15.76 -1.25 -10.47
N TYR A 99 15.54 0.06 -10.63
CA TYR A 99 14.64 0.85 -9.79
C TYR A 99 13.53 1.54 -10.58
N ASN A 100 12.31 1.50 -10.06
CA ASN A 100 11.19 2.29 -10.57
C ASN A 100 11.27 3.75 -10.11
N ASP A 101 10.25 4.52 -10.46
CA ASP A 101 10.08 5.91 -10.08
C ASP A 101 9.83 6.14 -8.58
N GLN A 102 9.41 5.12 -7.83
CA GLN A 102 9.29 5.15 -6.37
C GLN A 102 10.59 4.77 -5.65
N ASN A 103 11.69 4.54 -6.37
CA ASN A 103 12.95 3.95 -5.85
C ASN A 103 12.78 2.54 -5.28
N GLU A 104 11.75 1.82 -5.70
CA GLU A 104 11.58 0.42 -5.38
C GLU A 104 12.29 -0.44 -6.42
N MET A 105 12.90 -1.53 -5.97
CA MET A 105 13.50 -2.48 -6.90
C MET A 105 12.42 -3.20 -7.69
N THR A 106 12.59 -3.23 -9.00
CA THR A 106 11.66 -3.88 -9.93
C THR A 106 11.93 -5.39 -10.06
N VAL A 107 13.16 -5.81 -9.79
CA VAL A 107 13.63 -7.21 -9.77
C VAL A 107 14.72 -7.37 -8.71
N LYS A 108 14.97 -8.62 -8.32
CA LYS A 108 16.18 -8.97 -7.53
C LYS A 108 17.45 -8.51 -8.27
N PRO A 109 18.53 -8.19 -7.55
CA PRO A 109 19.83 -7.91 -8.14
C PRO A 109 20.25 -8.99 -9.15
N VAL A 110 20.76 -8.58 -10.31
CA VAL A 110 21.26 -9.49 -11.33
C VAL A 110 22.78 -9.41 -11.32
N PHE A 111 23.41 -10.40 -10.70
CA PHE A 111 24.86 -10.56 -10.72
C PHE A 111 25.24 -11.51 -11.85
N SER A 112 26.27 -11.16 -12.62
CA SER A 112 26.67 -11.88 -13.82
C SER A 112 28.18 -12.00 -13.93
N ILE A 113 28.65 -13.12 -14.44
CA ILE A 113 30.08 -13.39 -14.69
C ILE A 113 30.40 -13.17 -16.17
N GLN A 114 31.59 -12.62 -16.46
CA GLN A 114 32.06 -12.46 -17.84
C GLN A 114 32.45 -13.82 -18.43
N ASN A 115 31.85 -14.17 -19.57
CA ASN A 115 32.22 -15.33 -20.36
C ASN A 115 33.51 -15.04 -21.14
N GLU A 116 34.51 -15.91 -20.97
CA GLU A 116 35.82 -15.80 -21.61
C GLU A 116 35.77 -15.89 -23.15
N THR A 117 34.75 -16.54 -23.71
CA THR A 117 34.69 -16.84 -25.15
C THR A 117 34.14 -15.69 -26.00
N ASP A 118 33.17 -14.93 -25.50
CA ASP A 118 32.48 -13.88 -26.25
C ASP A 118 32.40 -12.54 -25.50
N ASN A 119 33.03 -12.44 -24.32
CA ASN A 119 32.97 -11.30 -23.42
C ASN A 119 31.53 -10.90 -22.99
N SER A 120 30.54 -11.78 -23.17
CA SER A 120 29.18 -11.56 -22.68
C SER A 120 29.10 -11.76 -21.16
N PHE A 121 28.08 -11.20 -20.52
CA PHE A 121 27.82 -11.42 -19.10
C PHE A 121 26.67 -12.41 -18.95
N ILE A 122 26.90 -13.49 -18.21
CA ILE A 122 25.92 -14.55 -17.95
C ILE A 122 25.48 -14.48 -16.49
N PRO A 123 24.18 -14.48 -16.18
CA PRO A 123 23.69 -14.43 -14.80
C PRO A 123 24.22 -15.58 -13.94
N LEU A 124 24.66 -15.24 -12.73
CA LEU A 124 25.15 -16.15 -11.70
C LEU A 124 24.18 -16.09 -10.51
N GLU A 125 23.75 -17.25 -10.00
CA GLU A 125 22.97 -17.28 -8.76
C GLU A 125 23.87 -16.95 -7.56
N SER A 126 23.59 -15.82 -6.91
CA SER A 126 24.34 -15.32 -5.76
C SER A 126 23.40 -14.82 -4.67
N GLU A 127 22.44 -15.67 -4.28
CA GLU A 127 21.40 -15.28 -3.31
C GLU A 127 21.96 -14.76 -1.96
N GLN A 128 23.17 -15.18 -1.59
CA GLN A 128 23.85 -14.78 -0.37
C GLN A 128 24.33 -13.31 -0.39
N LEU A 129 24.66 -12.78 -1.57
CA LEU A 129 25.19 -11.42 -1.76
C LEU A 129 24.11 -10.40 -2.12
N ASN A 130 22.87 -10.84 -2.29
CA ASN A 130 21.78 -9.96 -2.74
C ASN A 130 21.64 -8.71 -1.86
N GLU A 131 21.69 -8.84 -0.54
CA GLU A 131 21.54 -7.69 0.36
C GLU A 131 22.72 -6.72 0.24
N ASP A 132 23.96 -7.23 0.14
CA ASP A 132 25.16 -6.41 -0.06
C ASP A 132 25.09 -5.63 -1.37
N PHE A 133 24.63 -6.26 -2.45
CA PHE A 133 24.42 -5.62 -3.74
C PHE A 133 23.36 -4.51 -3.68
N VAL A 134 22.26 -4.74 -2.97
CA VAL A 134 21.21 -3.73 -2.77
C VAL A 134 21.74 -2.56 -1.98
N ASN A 135 22.50 -2.81 -0.91
CA ASN A 135 23.10 -1.78 -0.08
C ASN A 135 24.10 -0.95 -0.87
N LEU A 136 24.98 -1.59 -1.64
CA LEU A 136 25.93 -0.90 -2.50
C LEU A 136 25.21 0.04 -3.47
N ALA A 137 24.21 -0.47 -4.18
CA ALA A 137 23.42 0.33 -5.11
C ALA A 137 22.72 1.50 -4.40
N ARG A 138 22.21 1.28 -3.19
CA ARG A 138 21.53 2.30 -2.39
C ARG A 138 22.48 3.42 -1.97
N VAL A 139 23.68 3.10 -1.47
CA VAL A 139 24.67 4.08 -0.99
C VAL A 139 25.07 5.03 -2.12
N TYR A 140 25.34 4.50 -3.32
CA TYR A 140 25.85 5.30 -4.43
C TYR A 140 24.76 5.93 -5.30
N ALA A 141 23.67 5.23 -5.61
CA ALA A 141 22.65 5.75 -6.51
C ALA A 141 21.66 6.72 -5.83
N LYS A 142 21.31 6.48 -4.56
CA LYS A 142 20.23 7.23 -3.88
C LYS A 142 20.55 8.74 -3.74
N PRO A 143 21.76 9.17 -3.33
CA PRO A 143 22.06 10.60 -3.21
C PRO A 143 21.93 11.35 -4.55
N LEU A 144 22.47 10.75 -5.62
CA LEU A 144 22.40 11.29 -6.98
C LEU A 144 20.95 11.43 -7.44
N ILE A 145 20.19 10.34 -7.41
CA ILE A 145 18.79 10.32 -7.88
C ILE A 145 17.90 11.25 -7.05
N LYS A 146 18.10 11.31 -5.73
CA LYS A 146 17.37 12.24 -4.86
C LYS A 146 17.63 13.70 -5.26
N ASN A 147 18.89 14.06 -5.52
CA ASN A 147 19.24 15.40 -5.93
C ASN A 147 18.62 15.77 -7.29
N ILE A 148 18.73 14.89 -8.29
CA ILE A 148 18.14 15.13 -9.63
C ILE A 148 16.61 15.32 -9.52
N ARG A 149 15.92 14.49 -8.73
CA ARG A 149 14.47 14.61 -8.54
C ARG A 149 14.05 15.89 -7.82
N LYS A 150 14.86 16.36 -6.86
CA LYS A 150 14.63 17.65 -6.20
C LYS A 150 14.71 18.79 -7.23
N GLN A 151 15.79 18.83 -8.02
CA GLN A 151 15.94 19.83 -9.08
C GLN A 151 14.81 19.77 -10.12
N LEU A 152 14.37 18.57 -10.50
CA LEU A 152 13.21 18.38 -11.38
C LEU A 152 11.95 19.00 -10.77
N THR A 153 11.65 18.70 -9.51
CA THR A 153 10.45 19.22 -8.80
C THR A 153 10.48 20.75 -8.74
N ASP A 154 11.61 21.33 -8.38
CA ASP A 154 11.79 22.79 -8.30
C ASP A 154 11.63 23.44 -9.69
N THR A 155 12.18 22.80 -10.73
CA THR A 155 12.08 23.27 -12.13
C THR A 155 10.63 23.21 -12.62
N VAL A 156 9.90 22.14 -12.35
CA VAL A 156 8.48 22.01 -12.71
C VAL A 156 7.69 23.14 -12.06
N LYS A 157 7.80 23.35 -10.75
CA LYS A 157 7.10 24.43 -10.03
C LYS A 157 7.39 25.82 -10.62
N ALA A 158 8.65 26.08 -10.97
CA ALA A 158 9.04 27.34 -11.61
C ALA A 158 8.40 27.51 -13.00
N LEU A 159 8.38 26.46 -13.81
CA LEU A 159 7.74 26.47 -15.14
C LEU A 159 6.23 26.62 -15.06
N GLU A 160 5.56 25.99 -14.09
CA GLU A 160 4.12 26.12 -13.87
C GLU A 160 3.72 27.55 -13.49
N THR A 161 4.55 28.19 -12.66
CA THR A 161 4.39 29.61 -12.30
C THR A 161 4.51 30.50 -13.54
N GLN A 162 5.58 30.30 -14.33
CA GLN A 162 5.79 31.05 -15.58
C GLN A 162 4.66 30.81 -16.60
N TYR A 163 4.21 29.58 -16.76
CA TYR A 163 3.09 29.25 -17.65
C TYR A 163 1.83 30.01 -17.24
N SER A 164 1.50 30.02 -15.94
CA SER A 164 0.31 30.69 -15.42
C SER A 164 0.34 32.21 -15.68
N GLU A 165 1.51 32.83 -15.54
CA GLU A 165 1.70 34.25 -15.87
C GLU A 165 1.47 34.54 -17.36
N TRP A 166 2.06 33.73 -18.24
CA TRP A 166 1.91 33.88 -19.69
C TRP A 166 0.50 33.56 -20.20
N ASP A 167 -0.17 32.55 -19.65
CA ASP A 167 -1.55 32.22 -20.04
C ASP A 167 -2.52 33.36 -19.66
N ARG A 168 -2.29 34.00 -18.50
CA ARG A 168 -3.02 35.20 -18.09
C ARG A 168 -2.81 36.35 -19.08
N GLU A 169 -1.56 36.61 -19.48
CA GLU A 169 -1.24 37.65 -20.46
C GLU A 169 -1.84 37.34 -21.85
N ALA A 170 -1.75 36.10 -22.32
CA ALA A 170 -2.37 35.65 -23.56
C ALA A 170 -3.88 35.92 -23.56
N SER A 171 -4.53 35.67 -22.43
CA SER A 171 -5.97 35.86 -22.26
C SER A 171 -6.36 37.33 -22.34
N LEU A 172 -5.56 38.23 -21.73
CA LEU A 172 -5.76 39.67 -21.86
C LEU A 172 -5.61 40.15 -23.32
N LEU A 173 -4.55 39.73 -23.99
CA LEU A 173 -4.28 40.09 -25.39
C LEU A 173 -5.33 39.52 -26.36
N SER A 174 -5.93 38.37 -26.04
CA SER A 174 -6.97 37.73 -26.86
C SER A 174 -8.24 38.58 -27.03
N THR A 175 -8.47 39.54 -26.14
CA THR A 175 -9.62 40.47 -26.25
C THR A 175 -9.48 41.45 -27.41
N SER A 176 -8.26 41.67 -27.90
CA SER A 176 -7.93 42.66 -28.94
C SER A 176 -6.95 42.11 -29.97
N ILE A 177 -7.14 40.86 -30.43
CA ILE A 177 -6.23 40.20 -31.39
C ILE A 177 -6.01 41.07 -32.64
N ALA A 178 -7.05 41.74 -33.15
CA ALA A 178 -6.94 42.57 -34.34
C ALA A 178 -5.88 43.69 -34.23
N HIS A 179 -5.64 44.22 -33.03
CA HIS A 179 -4.71 45.31 -32.77
C HIS A 179 -3.39 44.85 -32.15
N ASN A 180 -3.37 43.67 -31.50
CA ASN A 180 -2.23 43.15 -30.75
C ASN A 180 -1.74 41.77 -31.26
N HIS A 181 -2.03 41.40 -32.51
CA HIS A 181 -1.79 40.04 -33.02
C HIS A 181 -0.33 39.58 -32.90
N GLU A 182 0.66 40.45 -33.10
CA GLU A 182 2.08 40.10 -32.97
C GLU A 182 2.44 39.75 -31.52
N ASN A 183 2.06 40.61 -30.56
CA ASN A 183 2.28 40.35 -29.13
C ASN A 183 1.52 39.10 -28.68
N TYR A 184 0.27 38.93 -29.12
CA TYR A 184 -0.52 37.74 -28.82
C TYR A 184 0.14 36.46 -29.34
N LEU A 185 0.63 36.46 -30.59
CA LEU A 185 1.36 35.33 -31.17
C LEU A 185 2.67 35.05 -30.44
N ALA A 186 3.41 36.09 -30.05
CA ALA A 186 4.63 35.93 -29.25
C ALA A 186 4.32 35.27 -27.90
N THR A 187 3.32 35.76 -27.17
CA THR A 187 2.89 35.21 -25.88
C THR A 187 2.37 33.76 -26.02
N LEU A 188 1.61 33.44 -27.07
CA LEU A 188 1.18 32.07 -27.32
C LEU A 188 2.36 31.14 -27.62
N ARG A 189 3.40 31.61 -28.32
CA ARG A 189 4.63 30.82 -28.58
C ARG A 189 5.36 30.52 -27.28
N GLU A 190 5.50 31.50 -26.38
CA GLU A 190 6.07 31.28 -25.04
C GLU A 190 5.22 30.28 -24.23
N CYS A 191 3.90 30.44 -24.21
CA CYS A 191 2.99 29.48 -23.56
C CYS A 191 3.17 28.06 -24.12
N ALA A 192 3.26 27.92 -25.45
CA ALA A 192 3.42 26.63 -26.09
C ALA A 192 4.79 26.01 -25.79
N GLU A 193 5.85 26.80 -25.76
CA GLU A 193 7.19 26.30 -25.45
C GLU A 193 7.29 25.85 -23.99
N ILE A 194 6.75 26.62 -23.04
CA ILE A 194 6.69 26.21 -21.63
C ILE A 194 5.83 24.96 -21.46
N ALA A 195 4.63 24.92 -22.06
CA ALA A 195 3.75 23.75 -22.00
C ALA A 195 4.40 22.49 -22.62
N LYS A 196 5.18 22.65 -23.70
CA LYS A 196 5.95 21.56 -24.31
C LYS A 196 7.02 21.03 -23.37
N ARG A 197 7.75 21.90 -22.68
CA ARG A 197 8.74 21.50 -21.68
C ARG A 197 8.08 20.79 -20.51
N LEU A 198 7.04 21.38 -19.93
CA LEU A 198 6.26 20.75 -18.86
C LEU A 198 5.72 19.38 -19.26
N ALA A 199 5.19 19.22 -20.48
CA ALA A 199 4.68 17.94 -20.98
C ALA A 199 5.75 16.82 -21.03
N LEU A 200 7.04 17.17 -21.13
CA LEU A 200 8.16 16.23 -21.06
C LEU A 200 8.59 15.92 -19.61
N LEU A 201 8.36 16.85 -18.68
CA LEU A 201 8.81 16.82 -17.29
C LEU A 201 7.76 16.33 -16.28
N VAL A 202 6.51 16.14 -16.70
CA VAL A 202 5.45 15.57 -15.84
C VAL A 202 4.78 14.39 -16.54
N ARG A 203 4.23 13.42 -15.82
CA ARG A 203 3.66 12.22 -16.45
C ARG A 203 2.26 12.42 -16.99
N HIS A 204 1.44 13.23 -16.33
CA HIS A 204 0.08 13.49 -16.76
C HIS A 204 0.01 14.25 -18.10
N ASP A 205 -1.10 14.11 -18.81
CA ASP A 205 -1.26 14.65 -20.18
C ASP A 205 -1.78 16.11 -20.23
N HIS A 206 -2.02 16.73 -19.08
CA HIS A 206 -2.55 18.10 -18.98
C HIS A 206 -1.80 19.12 -19.88
N TYR A 207 -0.48 19.26 -19.68
CA TYR A 207 0.33 20.21 -20.46
C TYR A 207 0.50 19.81 -21.92
N GLN A 208 0.42 18.51 -22.24
CA GLN A 208 0.41 18.04 -23.63
C GLN A 208 -0.88 18.48 -24.35
N SER A 209 -2.03 18.43 -23.66
CA SER A 209 -3.30 18.93 -24.18
C SER A 209 -3.25 20.44 -24.39
N ILE A 210 -2.72 21.18 -23.42
CA ILE A 210 -2.50 22.63 -23.52
C ILE A 210 -1.61 22.97 -24.71
N TYR A 211 -0.45 22.31 -24.83
CA TYR A 211 0.49 22.52 -25.93
C TYR A 211 -0.18 22.36 -27.28
N ARG A 212 -0.90 21.26 -27.50
CA ARG A 212 -1.63 20.99 -28.75
C ARG A 212 -2.68 22.06 -29.04
N PHE A 213 -3.46 22.46 -28.03
CA PHE A 213 -4.45 23.51 -28.17
C PHE A 213 -3.79 24.84 -28.58
N THR A 214 -2.73 25.24 -27.89
CA THR A 214 -2.01 26.50 -28.13
C THR A 214 -1.35 26.52 -29.51
N GLN A 215 -0.75 25.40 -29.96
CA GLN A 215 -0.18 25.29 -31.30
C GLN A 215 -1.22 25.50 -32.40
N ARG A 216 -2.42 24.94 -32.23
CA ARG A 216 -3.53 25.16 -33.19
C ARG A 216 -3.92 26.62 -33.28
N MET A 217 -3.99 27.29 -32.12
CA MET A 217 -4.27 28.73 -32.07
C MET A 217 -3.18 29.54 -32.79
N ILE A 218 -1.89 29.20 -32.58
CA ILE A 218 -0.78 29.84 -33.30
C ILE A 218 -0.93 29.66 -34.80
N THR A 219 -1.20 28.44 -35.28
CA THR A 219 -1.35 28.15 -36.72
C THR A 219 -2.46 29.00 -37.34
N VAL A 220 -3.66 28.98 -36.76
CA VAL A 220 -4.82 29.69 -37.32
C VAL A 220 -4.61 31.21 -37.33
N VAL A 221 -4.06 31.79 -36.26
CA VAL A 221 -3.80 33.23 -36.20
C VAL A 221 -2.68 33.61 -37.18
N THR A 222 -1.62 32.79 -37.30
CA THR A 222 -0.53 33.05 -38.25
C THR A 222 -1.00 33.00 -39.69
N GLU A 223 -1.79 32.00 -40.09
CA GLU A 223 -2.33 31.89 -41.45
C GLU A 223 -3.22 33.07 -41.84
N ARG A 224 -3.98 33.62 -40.88
CA ARG A 224 -4.87 34.75 -41.12
C ARG A 224 -4.12 36.07 -41.40
N TYR A 225 -2.96 36.26 -40.77
CA TYR A 225 -2.14 37.48 -40.89
C TYR A 225 -0.92 37.30 -41.79
N LYS A 226 -0.79 36.16 -42.48
CA LYS A 226 0.26 35.94 -43.46
C LYS A 226 0.11 37.00 -44.57
N PRO A 227 1.16 37.80 -44.86
CA PRO A 227 1.12 38.72 -46.00
C PRO A 227 0.81 37.94 -47.27
N LEU A 228 -0.19 38.39 -48.05
CA LEU A 228 -0.34 37.92 -49.44
C LEU A 228 0.85 38.45 -50.23
N GLU A 229 1.96 37.73 -50.25
CA GLU A 229 2.97 37.92 -51.27
C GLU A 229 2.43 37.36 -52.58
N THR A 230 2.46 38.21 -53.61
CA THR A 230 2.21 37.99 -55.05
C THR A 230 0.76 38.04 -55.58
N ALA A 231 0.39 39.22 -56.08
CA ALA A 231 -0.43 39.35 -57.29
C ALA A 231 -0.15 40.67 -58.05
N THR A 232 1.10 40.98 -58.37
CA THR A 232 1.43 41.84 -59.53
C THR A 232 2.87 41.62 -59.98
N GLU A 233 3.14 40.50 -60.64
CA GLU A 233 4.19 40.46 -61.67
C GLU A 233 3.53 40.13 -62.99
N LYS A 234 3.23 41.18 -63.76
CA LYS A 234 3.06 41.05 -65.20
C LYS A 234 4.42 40.65 -65.77
N PRO A 235 4.54 39.59 -66.58
CA PRO A 235 5.78 39.28 -67.26
C PRO A 235 6.00 40.32 -68.35
N SER A 236 6.96 41.22 -68.12
CA SER A 236 7.58 42.01 -69.18
C SER A 236 8.58 41.12 -69.92
N SER A 237 8.27 40.79 -71.17
CA SER A 237 9.25 40.30 -72.15
C SER A 237 10.09 41.46 -72.70
N PRO A 238 11.40 41.27 -72.98
CA PRO A 238 12.28 42.33 -73.43
C PRO A 238 12.40 42.45 -74.97
N LEU A 239 12.77 43.67 -75.41
CA LEU A 239 13.38 44.10 -76.69
C LEU A 239 12.42 44.15 -77.91
N VAL A 240 12.33 45.24 -78.70
CA VAL A 240 13.38 45.97 -79.43
C VAL A 240 12.91 47.39 -79.84
N GLU A 241 13.84 48.35 -79.73
CA GLU A 241 14.11 49.63 -80.44
C GLU A 241 13.01 50.52 -81.04
N GLY A 242 13.15 51.84 -80.81
CA GLY A 242 12.64 52.85 -81.75
C GLY A 242 12.44 54.27 -81.20
N GLU A 243 13.54 55.00 -81.02
CA GLU A 243 13.72 56.45 -81.19
C GLU A 243 12.60 57.50 -80.95
N LYS A 244 13.01 58.54 -80.18
CA LYS A 244 12.75 60.00 -80.39
C LYS A 244 11.30 60.47 -80.12
N THR A 245 10.99 61.57 -79.43
CA THR A 245 11.72 62.79 -79.06
C THR A 245 10.85 63.56 -78.06
N SER A 246 11.47 64.09 -77.01
CA SER A 246 11.41 65.49 -76.53
C SER A 246 10.09 66.25 -76.29
N LYS A 247 10.10 66.96 -75.15
CA LYS A 247 9.46 68.26 -74.82
C LYS A 247 7.98 68.23 -74.41
N GLU A 248 7.47 69.12 -73.57
CA GLU A 248 7.95 70.02 -72.50
C GLU A 248 6.65 70.68 -71.97
N THR A 249 6.61 70.94 -70.66
CA THR A 249 5.98 72.11 -70.01
C THR A 249 4.53 72.59 -70.32
N VAL A 250 3.73 72.55 -69.23
CA VAL A 250 3.12 73.72 -68.53
C VAL A 250 1.75 74.26 -68.97
N SER A 251 0.83 74.26 -67.98
CA SER A 251 -0.27 75.20 -67.65
C SER A 251 -1.32 75.56 -68.71
N HIS A 252 -2.58 75.95 -68.43
CA HIS A 252 -3.27 76.54 -67.27
C HIS A 252 -4.74 76.08 -67.27
N SER A 253 -5.36 75.81 -66.10
CA SER A 253 -6.35 76.68 -65.42
C SER A 253 -7.49 77.24 -66.29
N GLY A 254 -8.72 76.78 -66.04
CA GLY A 254 -9.96 77.37 -66.52
C GLY A 254 -11.12 77.05 -65.56
N GLU A 255 -11.76 78.11 -65.07
CA GLU A 255 -12.72 78.16 -63.96
C GLU A 255 -14.09 77.49 -64.19
N VAL A 256 -14.58 76.85 -63.12
CA VAL A 256 -15.87 77.06 -62.43
C VAL A 256 -17.07 77.59 -63.24
N LYS A 257 -18.16 76.81 -63.32
CA LYS A 257 -19.48 77.13 -62.71
C LYS A 257 -20.51 75.97 -62.81
N PRO A 258 -21.56 75.97 -61.94
CA PRO A 258 -22.25 74.78 -61.43
C PRO A 258 -23.69 74.58 -61.98
N LEU A 259 -24.45 73.68 -61.31
CA LEU A 259 -25.87 73.26 -61.48
C LEU A 259 -26.03 71.96 -62.30
N ALA A 260 -26.77 70.91 -61.90
CA ALA A 260 -27.84 70.73 -60.91
C ALA A 260 -27.99 69.22 -60.54
N PRO A 261 -28.88 68.82 -59.61
CA PRO A 261 -28.76 67.63 -58.76
C PRO A 261 -29.34 66.36 -59.37
N ARG A 262 -28.56 65.27 -59.39
CA ARG A 262 -29.07 63.94 -59.78
C ARG A 262 -29.60 63.22 -58.54
N LYS A 263 -30.92 62.97 -58.57
CA LYS A 263 -31.72 62.30 -57.54
C LYS A 263 -31.06 61.03 -57.01
N LYS A 264 -30.88 60.97 -55.69
CA LYS A 264 -30.52 59.77 -54.92
C LYS A 264 -31.59 58.68 -55.15
N ARG A 265 -31.20 57.59 -55.79
CA ARG A 265 -31.89 56.30 -55.61
C ARG A 265 -31.47 55.76 -54.24
N PRO A 266 -32.41 55.30 -53.38
CA PRO A 266 -32.04 54.64 -52.15
C PRO A 266 -31.45 53.28 -52.50
N SER A 267 -30.14 53.14 -52.36
CA SER A 267 -29.52 51.82 -52.31
C SER A 267 -30.04 51.14 -51.04
N LYS A 268 -30.85 50.10 -51.23
CA LYS A 268 -31.11 49.11 -50.19
C LYS A 268 -29.74 48.67 -49.66
N LYS A 269 -29.46 48.99 -48.39
CA LYS A 269 -28.45 48.25 -47.63
C LYS A 269 -28.98 46.83 -47.54
N GLU A 270 -28.53 45.96 -48.45
CA GLU A 270 -28.54 44.53 -48.21
C GLU A 270 -27.66 44.31 -46.99
N GLN A 271 -28.32 44.17 -45.85
CA GLN A 271 -27.73 43.67 -44.63
C GLN A 271 -27.39 42.21 -44.95
N ILE A 272 -26.15 41.97 -45.39
CA ILE A 272 -25.61 40.62 -45.54
C ILE A 272 -25.69 40.00 -44.14
N SER A 273 -26.71 39.19 -43.90
CA SER A 273 -26.77 38.36 -42.71
C SER A 273 -25.64 37.34 -42.86
N VAL A 274 -24.51 37.62 -42.22
CA VAL A 274 -23.40 36.67 -42.13
C VAL A 274 -23.93 35.47 -41.36
N THR A 275 -24.35 34.42 -42.07
CA THR A 275 -24.70 33.15 -41.46
C THR A 275 -23.46 32.66 -40.70
N PRO A 276 -23.55 32.44 -39.38
CA PRO A 276 -22.39 32.01 -38.59
C PRO A 276 -21.84 30.70 -39.15
N SER A 277 -20.51 30.59 -39.20
CA SER A 277 -19.84 29.36 -39.61
C SER A 277 -20.36 28.18 -38.76
N PRO A 278 -20.41 26.95 -39.30
CA PRO A 278 -20.68 25.76 -38.50
C PRO A 278 -19.81 25.67 -37.24
N PHE A 279 -18.58 26.20 -37.29
CA PHE A 279 -17.69 26.33 -36.15
C PHE A 279 -18.24 27.31 -35.10
N ASP A 280 -18.63 28.52 -35.51
CA ASP A 280 -19.18 29.56 -34.63
C ASP A 280 -20.44 29.06 -33.91
N LYS A 281 -21.30 28.29 -34.60
CA LYS A 281 -22.49 27.68 -34.00
C LYS A 281 -22.13 26.65 -32.93
N LYS A 282 -21.08 25.85 -33.14
CA LYS A 282 -20.59 24.89 -32.14
C LYS A 282 -20.01 25.61 -30.91
N VAL A 283 -19.18 26.65 -31.10
CA VAL A 283 -18.65 27.46 -29.99
C VAL A 283 -19.79 28.09 -29.18
N GLN A 284 -20.78 28.70 -29.85
CA GLN A 284 -21.94 29.29 -29.18
C GLN A 284 -22.78 28.26 -28.41
N ARG A 285 -22.93 27.05 -28.95
CA ARG A 285 -23.64 25.96 -28.26
C ARG A 285 -22.93 25.54 -26.98
N ILE A 286 -21.61 25.31 -27.04
CA ILE A 286 -20.82 24.94 -25.85
C ILE A 286 -20.88 26.07 -24.81
N ALA A 287 -20.75 27.34 -25.23
CA ALA A 287 -20.88 28.49 -24.32
C ALA A 287 -22.27 28.58 -23.66
N ALA A 288 -23.34 28.32 -24.42
CA ALA A 288 -24.70 28.31 -23.89
C ALA A 288 -24.95 27.14 -22.93
N GLU A 289 -24.33 25.97 -23.18
CA GLU A 289 -24.38 24.82 -22.27
C GLU A 289 -23.62 25.12 -20.97
N PHE A 290 -22.41 25.67 -21.05
CA PHE A 290 -21.62 26.08 -19.87
C PHE A 290 -22.39 27.06 -18.97
N ASN A 291 -23.00 28.11 -19.54
CA ASN A 291 -23.78 29.08 -18.79
C ASN A 291 -25.01 28.50 -18.07
N LYS A 292 -25.51 27.32 -18.48
CA LYS A 292 -26.62 26.64 -17.83
C LYS A 292 -26.20 25.76 -16.66
N LEU A 293 -24.92 25.41 -16.56
CA LEU A 293 -24.42 24.47 -15.56
C LEU A 293 -24.39 25.02 -14.14
N ALA A 294 -24.35 26.35 -13.96
CA ALA A 294 -24.22 27.00 -12.66
C ALA A 294 -25.36 26.71 -11.65
N LYS A 295 -26.40 25.97 -12.05
CA LYS A 295 -27.57 25.62 -11.23
C LYS A 295 -27.71 24.12 -10.94
N GLU A 296 -26.79 23.30 -11.44
CA GLU A 296 -26.84 21.85 -11.31
C GLU A 296 -26.20 21.38 -9.99
N SER A 297 -26.49 20.15 -9.56
CA SER A 297 -25.82 19.52 -8.42
C SER A 297 -24.34 19.25 -8.70
N ASP A 298 -23.48 19.22 -7.67
CA ASP A 298 -22.04 19.01 -7.80
C ASP A 298 -21.66 17.74 -8.62
N GLU A 299 -22.40 16.63 -8.47
CA GLU A 299 -22.18 15.40 -9.26
C GLU A 299 -22.41 15.60 -10.77
N ILE A 300 -23.60 16.08 -11.13
CA ILE A 300 -23.95 16.41 -12.52
C ILE A 300 -23.01 17.48 -13.08
N TYR A 301 -22.63 18.46 -12.25
CA TYR A 301 -21.75 19.54 -12.66
C TYR A 301 -20.35 19.01 -13.00
N ALA A 302 -19.79 18.13 -12.17
CA ALA A 302 -18.49 17.49 -12.41
C ALA A 302 -18.46 16.71 -13.74
N THR A 303 -19.45 15.83 -13.96
CA THR A 303 -19.51 15.02 -15.19
C THR A 303 -19.66 15.92 -16.43
N LYS A 304 -20.58 16.91 -16.38
CA LYS A 304 -20.84 17.80 -17.53
C LYS A 304 -19.65 18.72 -17.82
N LEU A 305 -18.91 19.15 -16.79
CA LEU A 305 -17.74 20.01 -16.97
C LEU A 305 -16.58 19.23 -17.61
N ALA A 306 -16.37 17.97 -17.21
CA ALA A 306 -15.42 17.08 -17.89
C ALA A 306 -15.80 16.84 -19.37
N ASP A 307 -17.09 16.59 -19.67
CA ASP A 307 -17.59 16.46 -21.05
C ASP A 307 -17.37 17.75 -21.86
N LEU A 308 -17.65 18.92 -21.29
CA LEU A 308 -17.41 20.20 -21.95
C LEU A 308 -15.93 20.40 -22.29
N LEU A 309 -15.01 20.08 -21.37
CA LEU A 309 -13.58 20.19 -21.63
C LEU A 309 -13.14 19.27 -22.77
N ALA A 310 -13.62 18.01 -22.78
CA ALA A 310 -13.37 17.07 -23.86
C ALA A 310 -13.88 17.59 -25.22
N ARG A 311 -15.10 18.15 -25.25
CA ARG A 311 -15.71 18.72 -26.46
C ARG A 311 -15.05 20.01 -26.93
N ILE A 312 -14.52 20.84 -26.02
CA ILE A 312 -13.70 22.01 -26.38
C ILE A 312 -12.41 21.54 -27.06
N ASN A 313 -11.75 20.52 -26.51
CA ASN A 313 -10.56 19.93 -27.11
C ASN A 313 -10.87 19.28 -28.46
N GLU A 314 -12.00 18.59 -28.59
CA GLU A 314 -12.48 18.03 -29.86
C GLU A 314 -12.75 19.12 -30.89
N LEU A 315 -13.43 20.20 -30.50
CA LEU A 315 -13.69 21.33 -31.38
C LEU A 315 -12.38 22.00 -31.84
N SER A 316 -11.37 22.06 -30.97
CA SER A 316 -10.05 22.58 -31.35
C SER A 316 -9.38 21.73 -32.45
N LEU A 317 -9.59 20.41 -32.48
CA LEU A 317 -9.05 19.54 -33.55
C LEU A 317 -9.55 19.99 -34.93
N THR A 318 -10.81 20.41 -35.00
CA THR A 318 -11.42 20.84 -36.28
C THR A 318 -10.84 22.14 -36.85
N LEU A 319 -10.00 22.85 -36.08
CA LEU A 319 -9.24 24.00 -36.57
C LEU A 319 -8.15 23.59 -37.57
N GLU A 320 -7.60 22.37 -37.45
CA GLU A 320 -6.56 21.85 -38.34
C GLU A 320 -7.11 21.51 -39.75
N ASP A 321 -8.40 21.15 -39.85
CA ASP A 321 -9.05 20.69 -41.08
C ASP A 321 -9.78 21.81 -41.85
N SER A 322 -9.92 23.00 -41.26
CA SER A 322 -10.80 24.02 -41.80
C SER A 322 -10.12 24.82 -42.93
N LYS A 323 -10.50 24.54 -44.19
CA LYS A 323 -10.18 25.41 -45.35
C LYS A 323 -10.84 26.79 -45.28
N THR A 324 -11.76 26.99 -44.35
CA THR A 324 -12.52 28.22 -44.14
C THR A 324 -11.94 29.02 -42.99
N LEU A 325 -11.57 30.28 -43.25
CA LEU A 325 -11.10 31.23 -42.22
C LEU A 325 -12.12 31.35 -41.08
N VAL A 326 -11.78 30.81 -39.91
CA VAL A 326 -12.57 30.92 -38.67
C VAL A 326 -12.56 32.36 -38.17
N SER A 327 -13.68 32.86 -37.64
CA SER A 327 -13.79 34.22 -37.10
C SER A 327 -12.86 34.42 -35.89
N LEU A 328 -12.17 35.57 -35.82
CA LEU A 328 -11.34 35.95 -34.66
C LEU A 328 -12.17 36.00 -33.37
N ASP A 329 -13.42 36.48 -33.46
CA ASP A 329 -14.35 36.51 -32.32
C ASP A 329 -14.64 35.10 -31.80
N SER A 330 -14.76 34.11 -32.68
CA SER A 330 -14.98 32.72 -32.28
C SER A 330 -13.73 32.06 -31.69
N LEU A 331 -12.53 32.44 -32.15
CA LEU A 331 -11.27 31.99 -31.57
C LEU A 331 -11.06 32.58 -30.16
N THR A 332 -11.29 33.88 -29.99
CA THR A 332 -11.29 34.54 -28.68
C THR A 332 -12.31 33.87 -27.75
N LYS A 333 -13.53 33.62 -28.23
CA LYS A 333 -14.58 32.92 -27.45
C LYS A 333 -14.18 31.51 -27.06
N LEU A 334 -13.57 30.74 -27.97
CA LEU A 334 -13.12 29.38 -27.66
C LEU A 334 -12.00 29.37 -26.62
N LYS A 335 -11.00 30.26 -26.73
CA LYS A 335 -9.93 30.39 -25.72
C LYS A 335 -10.48 30.82 -24.36
N ASN A 336 -11.35 31.82 -24.33
CA ASN A 336 -11.99 32.27 -23.09
C ASN A 336 -12.84 31.17 -22.46
N LEU A 337 -13.59 30.41 -23.27
CA LEU A 337 -14.42 29.31 -22.80
C LEU A 337 -13.57 28.16 -22.24
N GLN A 338 -12.47 27.81 -22.89
CA GLN A 338 -11.51 26.83 -22.38
C GLN A 338 -11.01 27.24 -20.99
N GLN A 339 -10.55 28.50 -20.85
CA GLN A 339 -10.04 29.00 -19.58
C GLN A 339 -11.12 29.06 -18.50
N GLN A 340 -12.35 29.48 -18.83
CA GLN A 340 -13.46 29.51 -17.89
C GLN A 340 -13.86 28.10 -17.42
N VAL A 341 -13.97 27.14 -18.33
CA VAL A 341 -14.28 25.74 -17.99
C VAL A 341 -13.17 25.15 -17.12
N GLN A 342 -11.90 25.41 -17.45
CA GLN A 342 -10.77 24.96 -16.65
C GLN A 342 -10.83 25.56 -15.24
N ASN A 343 -10.95 26.89 -15.09
CA ASN A 343 -11.01 27.56 -13.80
C ASN A 343 -12.18 27.08 -12.92
N GLU A 344 -13.36 26.87 -13.50
CA GLU A 344 -14.50 26.33 -12.75
C GLU A 344 -14.32 24.86 -12.39
N GLY A 345 -13.66 24.09 -13.26
CA GLY A 345 -13.30 22.70 -12.98
C GLY A 345 -12.29 22.58 -11.84
N GLU A 346 -11.25 23.41 -11.83
CA GLU A 346 -10.27 23.48 -10.73
C GLU A 346 -10.98 23.82 -9.41
N LYS A 347 -11.80 24.88 -9.39
CA LYS A 347 -12.58 25.27 -8.19
C LYS A 347 -13.51 24.16 -7.70
N LEU A 348 -14.23 23.50 -8.60
CA LEU A 348 -15.13 22.41 -8.25
C LEU A 348 -14.35 21.23 -7.69
N PHE A 349 -13.28 20.82 -8.36
CA PHE A 349 -12.42 19.71 -7.92
C PHE A 349 -11.83 20.00 -6.54
N THR A 350 -11.24 21.18 -6.33
CA THR A 350 -10.75 21.64 -5.02
C THR A 350 -11.84 21.55 -3.95
N ARG A 351 -13.05 22.04 -4.24
CA ARG A 351 -14.18 21.99 -3.30
C ARG A 351 -14.56 20.55 -2.96
N LEU A 352 -14.66 19.67 -3.94
CA LEU A 352 -15.02 18.26 -3.76
C LEU A 352 -13.98 17.52 -2.91
N VAL A 353 -12.70 17.74 -3.20
CA VAL A 353 -11.57 17.14 -2.46
C VAL A 353 -11.58 17.60 -1.00
N ILE A 354 -11.70 18.91 -0.74
CA ILE A 354 -11.74 19.47 0.62
C ILE A 354 -12.96 18.97 1.41
N LYS A 355 -14.13 18.82 0.76
CA LYS A 355 -15.34 18.29 1.39
C LYS A 355 -15.31 16.77 1.64
N GLY A 356 -14.33 16.05 1.07
CA GLY A 356 -14.27 14.59 1.14
C GLY A 356 -15.23 13.87 0.18
N GLU A 357 -15.74 14.54 -0.85
CA GLU A 357 -16.63 13.97 -1.87
C GLU A 357 -15.83 13.21 -2.96
N PHE A 358 -14.95 12.29 -2.53
CA PHE A 358 -13.96 11.63 -3.41
C PHE A 358 -14.57 10.84 -4.56
N LYS A 359 -15.75 10.25 -4.38
CA LYS A 359 -16.47 9.54 -5.45
C LYS A 359 -16.87 10.43 -6.61
N VAL A 360 -17.19 11.70 -6.32
CA VAL A 360 -17.52 12.69 -7.35
C VAL A 360 -16.24 13.25 -7.97
N ALA A 361 -15.23 13.53 -7.15
CA ALA A 361 -13.91 13.96 -7.63
C ALA A 361 -13.27 12.92 -8.57
N GLU A 362 -13.50 11.62 -8.36
CA GLU A 362 -13.02 10.54 -9.23
C GLU A 362 -13.54 10.64 -10.68
N GLN A 363 -14.62 11.38 -10.90
CA GLN A 363 -15.19 11.62 -12.24
C GLN A 363 -14.46 12.74 -13.02
N MET A 364 -13.47 13.38 -12.41
CA MET A 364 -12.75 14.55 -12.95
C MET A 364 -11.25 14.28 -13.19
N PRO A 365 -10.87 13.24 -13.97
CA PRO A 365 -9.48 12.83 -14.12
C PRO A 365 -8.58 13.90 -14.75
N SER A 366 -9.14 14.81 -15.54
CA SER A 366 -8.42 15.94 -16.14
C SER A 366 -7.81 16.90 -15.10
N PHE A 367 -8.25 16.82 -13.84
CA PHE A 367 -7.84 17.70 -12.74
C PHE A 367 -6.99 16.99 -11.67
N TYR A 368 -6.62 15.72 -11.87
CA TYR A 368 -5.78 14.98 -10.93
C TYR A 368 -4.38 15.57 -10.76
N TYR A 369 -3.90 16.39 -11.71
CA TYR A 369 -2.65 17.13 -11.57
C TYR A 369 -2.65 18.10 -10.37
N LEU A 370 -3.82 18.46 -9.84
CA LEU A 370 -3.93 19.30 -8.64
C LEU A 370 -3.71 18.54 -7.33
N LEU A 371 -3.70 17.20 -7.35
CA LEU A 371 -3.69 16.38 -6.13
C LEU A 371 -2.46 16.58 -5.27
N ASP A 372 -1.31 16.87 -5.89
CA ASP A 372 -0.04 17.11 -5.22
C ASP A 372 -0.11 18.27 -4.22
N ASN A 373 -0.97 19.26 -4.48
CA ASN A 373 -1.18 20.43 -3.61
C ASN A 373 -1.92 20.09 -2.31
N TYR A 374 -2.50 18.90 -2.19
CA TYR A 374 -3.30 18.50 -1.03
C TYR A 374 -2.57 17.48 -0.14
N LEU A 375 -1.36 17.06 -0.48
CA LEU A 375 -0.60 16.09 0.31
C LEU A 375 -0.32 16.62 1.72
N ASP A 376 0.21 17.85 1.82
CA ASP A 376 0.49 18.50 3.10
C ASP A 376 -0.80 18.66 3.93
N MET A 377 -1.91 19.07 3.30
CA MET A 377 -3.21 19.20 3.95
C MET A 377 -3.73 17.86 4.49
N ALA A 378 -3.57 16.77 3.75
CA ALA A 378 -4.01 15.44 4.17
C ALA A 378 -3.26 14.98 5.43
N LEU A 379 -1.96 15.26 5.49
CA LEU A 379 -1.11 14.94 6.63
C LEU A 379 -1.38 15.86 7.82
N GLU A 380 -1.52 17.16 7.60
CA GLU A 380 -1.82 18.15 8.66
C GLU A 380 -3.16 17.86 9.35
N THR A 381 -4.18 17.50 8.58
CA THR A 381 -5.52 17.21 9.10
C THR A 381 -5.69 15.77 9.60
N GLY A 382 -4.71 14.89 9.36
CA GLY A 382 -4.82 13.45 9.61
C GLY A 382 -5.93 12.78 8.80
N ASN A 383 -6.24 13.30 7.61
CA ASN A 383 -7.30 12.79 6.75
C ASN A 383 -6.75 11.64 5.88
N HIS A 384 -6.79 10.43 6.42
CA HIS A 384 -6.32 9.22 5.74
C HIS A 384 -7.09 8.91 4.45
N GLN A 385 -8.37 9.33 4.33
CA GLN A 385 -9.17 9.11 3.12
C GLN A 385 -8.74 10.03 1.98
N LEU A 386 -8.45 11.30 2.30
CA LEU A 386 -7.85 12.24 1.35
C LEU A 386 -6.48 11.73 0.88
N LEU A 387 -5.64 11.27 1.82
CA LEU A 387 -4.34 10.69 1.50
C LEU A 387 -4.48 9.47 0.57
N ASP A 388 -5.41 8.56 0.85
CA ASP A 388 -5.66 7.38 0.01
C ASP A 388 -6.10 7.77 -1.41
N PHE A 389 -6.97 8.79 -1.53
CA PHE A 389 -7.40 9.32 -2.82
C PHE A 389 -6.25 9.95 -3.60
N ILE A 390 -5.43 10.77 -2.94
CA ILE A 390 -4.25 11.40 -3.54
C ILE A 390 -3.28 10.34 -4.05
N LEU A 391 -2.94 9.32 -3.25
CA LEU A 391 -1.96 8.31 -3.64
C LEU A 391 -2.49 7.34 -4.71
N LYS A 392 -3.80 7.14 -4.77
CA LYS A 392 -4.44 6.30 -5.80
C LYS A 392 -4.52 6.97 -7.17
N HIS A 393 -4.71 8.29 -7.21
CA HIS A 393 -5.03 9.02 -8.44
C HIS A 393 -3.99 10.07 -8.86
N GLY A 394 -3.20 10.56 -7.91
CA GLY A 394 -2.09 11.48 -8.14
C GLY A 394 -0.81 10.75 -8.54
N ASP A 395 0.15 11.49 -9.09
CA ASP A 395 1.46 10.99 -9.50
C ASP A 395 2.52 11.36 -8.44
N ILE A 396 2.27 10.93 -7.20
CA ILE A 396 3.07 11.31 -6.03
C ILE A 396 4.20 10.31 -5.75
N ASN A 397 5.40 10.84 -5.56
CA ASN A 397 6.55 10.05 -5.11
C ASN A 397 6.61 9.98 -3.57
N ILE A 398 5.89 9.01 -3.00
CA ILE A 398 5.71 8.86 -1.55
C ILE A 398 7.04 8.77 -0.77
N ASN A 399 8.07 8.20 -1.40
CA ASN A 399 9.35 7.89 -0.74
C ASN A 399 10.38 9.02 -0.78
N ASN A 400 10.21 10.01 -1.67
CA ASN A 400 11.24 11.03 -1.90
C ASN A 400 10.70 12.47 -1.96
N GLN A 401 9.44 12.67 -1.61
CA GLN A 401 8.83 13.99 -1.53
C GLN A 401 8.95 14.55 -0.11
N GLU A 402 9.68 15.66 0.02
CA GLU A 402 9.72 16.46 1.24
C GLU A 402 8.32 17.03 1.52
N VAL A 403 7.89 16.98 2.79
CA VAL A 403 6.58 17.45 3.25
C VAL A 403 6.82 18.58 4.23
N THR A 404 6.09 19.69 4.11
CA THR A 404 6.23 20.82 5.04
C THR A 404 4.97 20.99 5.87
N LEU A 405 5.06 20.76 7.18
CA LEU A 405 3.96 21.00 8.13
C LEU A 405 4.35 22.06 9.15
N GLN A 406 3.51 23.08 9.30
CA GLN A 406 3.67 24.13 10.33
C GLN A 406 5.06 24.78 10.37
N GLY A 407 5.74 24.86 9.22
CA GLY A 407 7.10 25.41 9.09
C GLY A 407 8.24 24.40 9.29
N SER A 408 7.93 23.17 9.70
CA SER A 408 8.89 22.06 9.79
C SER A 408 8.90 21.27 8.48
N VAL A 409 10.11 21.04 7.94
CA VAL A 409 10.30 20.24 6.71
C VAL A 409 10.68 18.82 7.10
N TYR A 410 9.86 17.86 6.71
CA TYR A 410 10.08 16.43 6.91
C TYR A 410 10.63 15.79 5.63
N PRO A 411 11.60 14.86 5.73
CA PRO A 411 12.18 14.19 4.56
C PRO A 411 11.19 13.34 3.75
N SER A 412 10.12 12.84 4.37
CA SER A 412 9.01 12.16 3.70
C SER A 412 7.74 12.19 4.53
N ALA A 413 6.61 11.80 3.91
CA ALA A 413 5.32 11.64 4.59
C ALA A 413 5.38 10.64 5.77
N VAL A 414 6.24 9.63 5.70
CA VAL A 414 6.43 8.67 6.81
C VAL A 414 7.09 9.35 8.02
N HIS A 415 8.12 10.19 7.79
CA HIS A 415 8.78 10.95 8.85
C HIS A 415 7.81 11.95 9.48
N CYS A 416 6.94 12.54 8.65
CA CYS A 416 5.88 13.43 9.10
C CYS A 416 4.92 12.73 10.08
N CYS A 417 4.48 11.50 9.78
CA CYS A 417 3.64 10.72 10.69
C CYS A 417 4.32 10.42 12.03
N LEU A 418 5.65 10.27 12.06
CA LEU A 418 6.42 10.01 13.27
C LEU A 418 6.61 11.28 14.12
N GLY A 419 6.88 12.43 13.49
CA GLY A 419 7.16 13.70 14.17
C GLY A 419 5.93 14.53 14.54
N SER A 420 4.74 14.18 14.05
CA SER A 420 3.48 14.88 14.38
C SER A 420 2.90 14.38 15.71
N ASP A 421 2.25 15.26 16.49
CA ASP A 421 1.76 14.98 17.85
C ASP A 421 0.91 13.70 17.90
N ILE A 422 1.49 12.62 18.45
CA ILE A 422 1.05 11.22 18.31
C ILE A 422 -0.25 10.94 19.10
N ARG A 423 -0.79 11.95 19.80
CA ARG A 423 -1.77 11.82 20.87
C ARG A 423 -3.16 11.32 20.45
N GLU A 424 -3.51 11.26 19.16
CA GLU A 424 -4.88 10.94 18.71
C GLU A 424 -5.06 9.73 17.77
N ASN A 425 -4.10 8.80 17.62
CA ASN A 425 -4.18 7.65 16.68
C ASN A 425 -4.41 8.00 15.18
N ARG A 426 -4.79 9.23 14.82
CA ARG A 426 -5.09 9.64 13.42
C ARG A 426 -3.91 9.42 12.48
N MET A 427 -2.70 9.63 12.97
CA MET A 427 -1.47 9.38 12.20
C MET A 427 -1.21 7.90 11.93
N ALA A 428 -1.77 6.98 12.74
CA ALA A 428 -1.64 5.55 12.48
C ALA A 428 -2.42 5.13 11.23
N ASP A 429 -3.59 5.71 11.00
CA ASP A 429 -4.38 5.47 9.79
C ASP A 429 -3.69 6.05 8.55
N CYS A 430 -3.13 7.27 8.65
CA CYS A 430 -2.32 7.85 7.58
C CYS A 430 -1.09 6.99 7.27
N LEU A 431 -0.34 6.55 8.28
CA LEU A 431 0.80 5.65 8.07
C LEU A 431 0.36 4.31 7.46
N SER A 432 -0.80 3.78 7.85
CA SER A 432 -1.35 2.56 7.28
C SER A 432 -1.64 2.72 5.78
N VAL A 433 -2.21 3.86 5.36
CA VAL A 433 -2.39 4.21 3.94
C VAL A 433 -1.05 4.31 3.22
N LEU A 434 -0.06 4.99 3.81
CA LEU A 434 1.28 5.12 3.23
C LEU A 434 1.92 3.75 2.98
N ILE A 435 1.93 2.86 3.97
CA ILE A 435 2.47 1.49 3.83
C ILE A 435 1.73 0.71 2.74
N ARG A 436 0.41 0.83 2.69
CA ARG A 436 -0.43 0.18 1.68
C ARG A 436 -0.03 0.59 0.25
N HIS A 437 0.35 1.86 0.06
CA HIS A 437 0.82 2.41 -1.21
C HIS A 437 2.35 2.33 -1.43
N GLY A 438 3.09 1.57 -0.62
CA GLY A 438 4.52 1.30 -0.86
C GLY A 438 5.49 2.30 -0.21
N ALA A 439 5.03 3.05 0.80
CA ALA A 439 5.94 3.90 1.56
C ALA A 439 6.98 3.08 2.33
N SER A 440 8.25 3.48 2.21
CA SER A 440 9.38 2.84 2.87
C SER A 440 9.46 3.26 4.34
N LEU A 441 9.56 2.26 5.21
CA LEU A 441 9.78 2.44 6.65
C LEU A 441 11.26 2.38 7.03
N PHE A 442 12.16 2.27 6.04
CA PHE A 442 13.61 2.13 6.25
C PHE A 442 14.35 3.47 6.13
N GLY A 443 13.62 4.59 6.12
CA GLY A 443 14.22 5.90 6.35
C GLY A 443 14.77 6.00 7.77
N SER A 444 15.87 6.74 7.94
CA SER A 444 16.44 7.02 9.25
C SER A 444 15.62 8.06 9.99
N ASP A 445 15.31 7.82 11.26
CA ASP A 445 14.70 8.79 12.17
C ASP A 445 15.73 9.80 12.69
N GLU A 446 15.34 10.65 13.64
CA GLU A 446 16.22 11.66 14.25
C GLU A 446 17.46 11.05 14.94
N SER A 447 17.39 9.78 15.36
CA SER A 447 18.51 9.05 15.95
C SER A 447 19.38 8.34 14.93
N GLY A 448 19.03 8.41 13.64
CA GLY A 448 19.71 7.69 12.55
C GLY A 448 19.21 6.27 12.35
N LEU A 449 18.37 5.74 13.23
CA LEU A 449 17.84 4.38 13.17
C LEU A 449 16.68 4.25 12.17
N PRO A 450 16.47 3.08 11.56
CA PRO A 450 15.33 2.87 10.67
C PRO A 450 14.00 3.05 11.42
N ILE A 451 13.06 3.83 10.87
CA ILE A 451 11.74 4.07 11.48
C ILE A 451 11.05 2.73 11.82
N ALA A 452 11.14 1.74 10.96
CA ALA A 452 10.63 0.39 11.20
C ALA A 452 11.14 -0.22 12.52
N HIS A 453 12.42 -0.03 12.86
CA HIS A 453 12.98 -0.50 14.12
C HIS A 453 12.36 0.27 15.29
N THR A 454 12.36 1.61 15.23
CA THR A 454 11.82 2.48 16.30
C THR A 454 10.36 2.15 16.62
N LEU A 455 9.55 1.85 15.61
CA LEU A 455 8.15 1.41 15.78
C LEU A 455 8.01 0.04 16.44
N LEU A 456 8.95 -0.88 16.20
CA LEU A 456 8.91 -2.25 16.72
C LEU A 456 9.57 -2.37 18.10
N SER A 457 10.61 -1.59 18.37
CA SER A 457 11.35 -1.62 19.64
C SER A 457 10.67 -0.81 20.74
N THR A 458 9.90 0.23 20.38
CA THR A 458 9.15 1.03 21.34
C THR A 458 7.87 0.29 21.78
N HIS A 459 7.78 -0.01 23.07
CA HIS A 459 6.59 -0.65 23.63
C HIS A 459 5.34 0.24 23.48
N ASN A 460 4.22 -0.35 23.04
CA ASN A 460 2.94 0.34 22.79
C ASN A 460 3.04 1.61 21.93
N HIS A 461 3.96 1.63 20.94
CA HIS A 461 4.04 2.74 19.99
C HIS A 461 2.68 2.94 19.28
N PRO A 462 2.06 4.14 19.28
CA PRO A 462 0.72 4.32 18.73
C PRO A 462 0.62 3.99 17.23
N LEU A 463 1.70 4.21 16.48
CA LEU A 463 1.82 3.85 15.06
C LEU A 463 2.06 2.34 14.81
N LYS A 464 2.32 1.51 15.83
CA LYS A 464 2.49 0.04 15.67
C LYS A 464 1.25 -0.59 15.02
N LYS A 465 0.06 -0.05 15.29
CA LYS A 465 -1.20 -0.45 14.66
C LYS A 465 -1.17 -0.36 13.12
N ALA A 466 -0.41 0.57 12.55
CA ALA A 466 -0.28 0.70 11.09
C ALA A 466 0.49 -0.48 10.47
N LEU A 467 1.47 -1.04 11.19
CA LEU A 467 2.18 -2.26 10.81
C LEU A 467 1.21 -3.45 10.89
N THR A 468 0.45 -3.54 12.00
CA THR A 468 -0.56 -4.58 12.18
C THR A 468 -1.68 -4.51 11.13
N ALA A 469 -2.04 -3.33 10.62
CA ALA A 469 -3.02 -3.21 9.53
C ALA A 469 -2.46 -3.68 8.17
N ASN A 470 -1.14 -3.74 8.01
CA ASN A 470 -0.43 -4.11 6.78
C ASN A 470 0.54 -5.27 7.03
N ARG A 471 0.12 -6.31 7.77
CA ARG A 471 1.00 -7.38 8.24
C ARG A 471 1.72 -8.10 7.10
N ASP A 472 1.00 -8.35 6.02
CA ASP A 472 1.49 -9.03 4.81
C ASP A 472 2.69 -8.32 4.18
N LYS A 473 2.78 -7.00 4.32
CA LYS A 473 3.92 -6.18 3.86
C LYS A 473 4.95 -5.90 4.94
N THR A 474 4.63 -6.14 6.22
CA THR A 474 5.47 -5.75 7.37
C THR A 474 5.78 -6.94 8.29
N ILE A 475 5.11 -7.10 9.42
CA ILE A 475 5.45 -8.06 10.49
C ILE A 475 5.22 -9.53 10.14
N ASP A 476 4.50 -9.83 9.06
CA ASP A 476 4.37 -11.19 8.51
C ASP A 476 5.17 -11.36 7.20
N SER A 477 6.02 -10.39 6.84
CA SER A 477 6.87 -10.40 5.65
C SER A 477 8.32 -10.74 5.97
N ILE A 478 8.82 -11.85 5.40
CA ILE A 478 10.24 -12.22 5.49
C ILE A 478 11.12 -11.13 4.85
N ALA A 479 10.68 -10.56 3.73
CA ALA A 479 11.43 -9.53 3.01
C ALA A 479 11.59 -8.27 3.87
N PHE A 480 10.55 -7.88 4.61
CA PHE A 480 10.59 -6.74 5.52
C PHE A 480 11.65 -6.92 6.62
N TYR A 481 11.69 -8.08 7.29
CA TYR A 481 12.69 -8.33 8.33
C TYR A 481 14.11 -8.44 7.78
N LYS A 482 14.32 -9.06 6.61
CA LYS A 482 15.64 -9.11 5.97
C LYS A 482 16.17 -7.71 5.69
N GLN A 483 15.34 -6.86 5.10
CA GLN A 483 15.69 -5.48 4.81
C GLN A 483 15.94 -4.67 6.10
N LEU A 484 15.17 -4.91 7.16
CA LEU A 484 15.36 -4.27 8.46
C LEU A 484 16.71 -4.63 9.07
N ILE A 485 17.03 -5.93 9.12
CA ILE A 485 18.32 -6.44 9.63
C ILE A 485 19.47 -5.82 8.86
N SER A 486 19.42 -5.88 7.52
CA SER A 486 20.48 -5.33 6.67
C SER A 486 20.69 -3.83 6.89
N THR A 487 19.60 -3.07 7.10
CA THR A 487 19.70 -1.62 7.38
C THR A 487 20.30 -1.35 8.77
N LEU A 488 20.01 -2.20 9.76
CA LEU A 488 20.60 -2.09 11.10
C LEU A 488 22.08 -2.51 11.14
N GLU A 489 22.46 -3.54 10.40
CA GLU A 489 23.86 -3.97 10.25
C GLU A 489 24.69 -2.86 9.60
N LEU A 490 24.14 -2.17 8.59
CA LEU A 490 24.77 -1.01 7.98
C LEU A 490 24.95 0.14 8.99
N TYR A 491 23.92 0.44 9.78
CA TYR A 491 23.98 1.45 10.83
C TYR A 491 25.09 1.15 11.86
N LEU A 492 25.22 -0.12 12.28
CA LEU A 492 26.29 -0.55 13.19
C LEU A 492 27.69 -0.44 12.57
N ALA A 493 27.82 -0.75 11.27
CA ALA A 493 29.09 -0.61 10.55
C ALA A 493 29.54 0.86 10.44
N GLU A 494 28.59 1.78 10.27
CA GLU A 494 28.84 3.23 10.17
C GLU A 494 29.12 3.89 11.52
N GLN A 495 28.63 3.33 12.64
CA GLN A 495 28.80 3.88 13.99
C GLN A 495 29.22 2.85 15.06
N PRO A 496 30.44 2.28 14.99
CA PRO A 496 30.86 1.11 15.78
C PRO A 496 31.20 1.39 17.26
N SER A 497 30.59 2.37 17.93
CA SER A 497 31.08 2.82 19.26
C SER A 497 30.03 3.30 20.26
N SER A 498 28.79 2.78 20.21
CA SER A 498 27.71 3.26 21.09
C SER A 498 27.17 2.17 22.04
N SER A 499 26.79 2.53 23.27
CA SER A 499 26.10 1.60 24.19
C SER A 499 24.77 1.05 23.63
N THR A 500 24.21 1.75 22.63
CA THR A 500 23.07 1.36 21.81
C THR A 500 23.34 0.14 20.93
N ASP A 501 24.60 -0.17 20.61
CA ASP A 501 24.99 -1.28 19.72
C ASP A 501 24.52 -2.63 20.29
N THR A 502 24.59 -2.81 21.62
CA THR A 502 24.14 -4.07 22.25
C THR A 502 22.63 -4.26 22.16
N SER A 503 21.85 -3.17 22.19
CA SER A 503 20.38 -3.25 22.04
C SER A 503 19.98 -3.56 20.60
N ILE A 504 20.70 -3.00 19.63
CA ILE A 504 20.47 -3.21 18.20
C ILE A 504 20.85 -4.64 17.81
N VAL A 505 21.98 -5.16 18.30
CA VAL A 505 22.39 -6.57 18.07
C VAL A 505 21.33 -7.54 18.61
N LYS A 506 20.78 -7.30 19.80
CA LYS A 506 19.66 -8.10 20.33
C LYS A 506 18.40 -8.00 19.46
N ALA A 507 18.11 -6.81 18.92
CA ALA A 507 16.99 -6.63 18.01
C ALA A 507 17.19 -7.39 16.68
N ILE A 508 18.41 -7.41 16.14
CA ILE A 508 18.78 -8.21 14.97
C ILE A 508 18.54 -9.70 15.24
N GLU A 509 19.01 -10.24 16.36
CA GLU A 509 18.75 -11.64 16.76
C GLU A 509 17.25 -11.95 16.86
N TYR A 510 16.48 -11.00 17.41
CA TYR A 510 15.02 -11.10 17.48
C TYR A 510 14.36 -11.12 16.10
N TYR A 511 14.78 -10.26 15.17
CA TYR A 511 14.26 -10.24 13.80
C TYR A 511 14.67 -11.49 13.01
N GLN A 512 15.87 -12.02 13.21
CA GLN A 512 16.31 -13.30 12.64
C GLN A 512 15.43 -14.46 13.13
N THR A 513 15.12 -14.48 14.41
CA THR A 513 14.19 -15.47 15.00
C THR A 513 12.79 -15.37 14.36
N ASN A 514 12.31 -14.16 14.08
CA ASN A 514 11.05 -13.96 13.36
C ASN A 514 11.10 -14.43 11.90
N ILE A 515 12.20 -14.25 11.19
CA ILE A 515 12.39 -14.82 9.84
C ILE A 515 12.28 -16.35 9.90
N GLU A 516 13.02 -16.98 10.81
CA GLU A 516 12.97 -18.43 10.97
C GLU A 516 11.55 -18.93 11.31
N ARG A 517 10.80 -18.17 12.11
CA ARG A 517 9.41 -18.47 12.43
C ARG A 517 8.54 -18.42 11.18
N LEU A 518 8.62 -17.33 10.41
CA LEU A 518 7.83 -17.12 9.20
C LEU A 518 8.14 -18.13 8.09
N GLN A 519 9.40 -18.54 7.92
CA GLN A 519 9.80 -19.56 6.94
C GLN A 519 9.17 -20.94 7.20
N ARG A 520 8.77 -21.22 8.44
CA ARG A 520 8.22 -22.52 8.87
C ARG A 520 6.69 -22.59 8.80
N ILE A 521 6.03 -21.45 8.64
CA ILE A 521 4.56 -21.38 8.58
C ILE A 521 4.14 -21.67 7.15
N GLU A 522 3.52 -22.83 6.92
CA GLU A 522 2.87 -23.10 5.63
C GLU A 522 1.69 -22.13 5.44
N PRO A 523 1.54 -21.51 4.26
CA PRO A 523 0.45 -20.59 4.00
C PRO A 523 -0.90 -21.32 4.06
N PRO A 524 -1.96 -20.69 4.59
CA PRO A 524 -3.26 -21.32 4.73
C PRO A 524 -3.84 -21.69 3.35
N THR A 525 -4.19 -22.96 3.21
CA THR A 525 -4.66 -23.58 1.96
C THR A 525 -6.16 -23.43 1.74
N ASN A 526 -6.93 -23.16 2.80
CA ASN A 526 -8.38 -23.02 2.74
C ASN A 526 -8.91 -21.85 3.60
N SER A 527 -10.20 -21.53 3.43
CA SER A 527 -10.85 -20.40 4.11
C SER A 527 -10.92 -20.56 5.64
N SER A 528 -11.03 -21.80 6.15
CA SER A 528 -11.09 -22.05 7.59
C SER A 528 -9.73 -21.84 8.24
N GLU A 529 -8.65 -22.26 7.59
CA GLU A 529 -7.26 -21.99 8.02
C GLU A 529 -6.96 -20.48 7.99
N ARG A 530 -7.42 -19.75 6.97
CA ARG A 530 -7.28 -18.28 6.94
C ARG A 530 -8.01 -17.61 8.10
N LYS A 531 -9.23 -18.07 8.41
CA LYS A 531 -10.02 -17.55 9.53
C LYS A 531 -9.33 -17.84 10.88
N LEU A 532 -8.84 -19.06 11.08
CA LEU A 532 -8.09 -19.43 12.28
C LEU A 532 -6.85 -18.55 12.43
N LYS A 533 -6.07 -18.39 11.36
CA LYS A 533 -4.88 -17.53 11.37
C LYS A 533 -5.24 -16.09 11.77
N SER A 534 -6.24 -15.49 11.13
CA SER A 534 -6.69 -14.13 11.45
C SER A 534 -7.15 -13.98 12.90
N GLN A 535 -7.83 -14.98 13.47
CA GLN A 535 -8.21 -14.95 14.89
C GLN A 535 -7.00 -15.10 15.82
N LEU A 536 -6.04 -15.95 15.45
CA LEU A 536 -4.80 -16.13 16.23
C LEU A 536 -3.98 -14.85 16.24
N ASP A 537 -3.89 -14.15 15.10
CA ASP A 537 -3.22 -12.87 14.98
C ASP A 537 -3.91 -11.82 15.88
N ALA A 538 -5.24 -11.69 15.79
CA ALA A 538 -6.01 -10.77 16.63
C ALA A 538 -5.89 -11.08 18.14
N PHE A 539 -5.86 -12.37 18.50
CA PHE A 539 -5.63 -12.80 19.88
C PHE A 539 -4.24 -12.40 20.37
N THR A 540 -3.22 -12.64 19.54
CA THR A 540 -1.83 -12.30 19.84
C THR A 540 -1.66 -10.80 20.06
N ASP A 541 -2.27 -9.98 19.20
CA ASP A 541 -2.18 -8.52 19.27
C ASP A 541 -2.92 -7.95 20.51
N LYS A 542 -4.02 -8.59 20.92
CA LYS A 542 -4.81 -8.17 22.09
C LYS A 542 -4.13 -8.47 23.43
N HIS A 543 -3.42 -9.59 23.50
CA HIS A 543 -2.75 -10.08 24.72
C HIS A 543 -1.22 -9.90 24.66
N ASP A 544 -0.73 -8.97 23.84
CA ASP A 544 0.70 -8.68 23.66
C ASP A 544 1.28 -7.91 24.86
N THR A 545 1.69 -8.61 25.92
CA THR A 545 2.34 -8.01 27.10
C THR A 545 3.85 -8.09 27.05
N GLU A 546 4.55 -7.26 27.84
CA GLU A 546 6.02 -7.31 27.97
C GLU A 546 6.51 -8.70 28.39
N VAL A 547 5.80 -9.34 29.32
CA VAL A 547 6.12 -10.70 29.80
C VAL A 547 5.94 -11.74 28.70
N MET A 548 4.87 -11.63 27.90
CA MET A 548 4.66 -12.51 26.73
C MET A 548 5.78 -12.35 25.71
N GLU A 549 6.27 -11.14 25.50
CA GLU A 549 7.36 -10.89 24.57
C GLU A 549 8.69 -11.47 25.06
N ARG A 550 8.97 -11.37 26.38
CA ARG A 550 10.11 -12.05 27.00
C ARG A 550 10.04 -13.57 26.83
N ILE A 551 8.85 -14.17 26.90
CA ILE A 551 8.68 -15.62 26.73
C ILE A 551 8.88 -16.06 25.29
N ARG A 552 8.38 -15.28 24.32
CA ARG A 552 8.64 -15.54 22.90
C ARG A 552 10.13 -15.45 22.55
N GLN A 553 10.91 -14.74 23.35
CA GLN A 553 12.36 -14.57 23.21
C GLN A 553 13.17 -15.59 24.02
N ASP A 554 12.55 -16.38 24.90
CA ASP A 554 13.25 -17.36 25.72
C ASP A 554 13.77 -18.53 24.85
N LYS A 555 15.07 -18.84 24.99
CA LYS A 555 15.75 -19.83 24.14
C LYS A 555 15.17 -21.23 24.29
N GLU A 556 14.73 -21.62 25.48
CA GLU A 556 14.17 -22.96 25.73
C GLU A 556 12.76 -23.07 25.15
N VAL A 557 11.95 -22.03 25.34
CA VAL A 557 10.61 -21.91 24.75
C VAL A 557 10.69 -21.96 23.24
N ILE A 558 11.57 -21.16 22.61
CA ILE A 558 11.80 -21.17 21.16
C ILE A 558 12.21 -22.57 20.69
N ALA A 559 13.18 -23.21 21.35
CA ALA A 559 13.66 -24.54 20.95
C ALA A 559 12.56 -25.60 21.00
N LEU A 560 11.69 -25.54 22.00
CA LEU A 560 10.57 -26.47 22.14
C LEU A 560 9.44 -26.16 21.15
N GLN A 561 9.10 -24.88 20.95
CA GLN A 561 8.13 -24.44 19.94
C GLN A 561 8.57 -24.87 18.54
N LYS A 562 9.87 -24.81 18.23
CA LYS A 562 10.45 -25.34 16.98
C LYS A 562 10.15 -26.84 16.78
N LYS A 563 10.21 -27.65 17.84
CA LYS A 563 9.87 -29.09 17.79
C LYS A 563 8.37 -29.31 17.57
N VAL A 564 7.53 -28.57 18.30
CA VAL A 564 6.07 -28.64 18.18
C VAL A 564 5.62 -28.26 16.77
N GLN A 565 6.12 -27.15 16.23
CA GLN A 565 5.76 -26.69 14.88
C GLN A 565 6.15 -27.71 13.82
N LYS A 566 7.35 -28.31 13.92
CA LYS A 566 7.78 -29.36 12.99
C LYS A 566 6.85 -30.57 13.04
N ALA A 567 6.53 -31.05 14.24
CA ALA A 567 5.60 -32.16 14.42
C ALA A 567 4.20 -31.83 13.87
N ALA A 568 3.70 -30.62 14.13
CA ALA A 568 2.41 -30.14 13.65
C ALA A 568 2.36 -30.08 12.11
N ASN A 569 3.40 -29.54 11.46
CA ASN A 569 3.50 -29.50 10.00
C ASN A 569 3.55 -30.91 9.40
N ASP A 570 4.35 -31.81 9.99
CA ASP A 570 4.45 -33.21 9.55
C ASP A 570 3.11 -33.95 9.70
N PHE A 571 2.38 -33.68 10.78
CA PHE A 571 1.02 -34.18 10.98
C PHE A 571 0.03 -33.59 9.97
N HIS A 572 0.06 -32.28 9.75
CA HIS A 572 -0.84 -31.58 8.83
C HIS A 572 -0.72 -32.12 7.39
N LYS A 573 0.51 -32.44 6.95
CA LYS A 573 0.78 -33.10 5.65
C LYS A 573 0.11 -34.46 5.51
N LYS A 574 -0.18 -35.15 6.62
CA LYS A 574 -0.85 -36.45 6.61
C LYS A 574 -2.37 -36.33 6.50
N LEU A 575 -2.95 -35.20 6.86
CA LEU A 575 -4.39 -34.97 6.85
C LEU A 575 -4.92 -34.68 5.44
N ASP A 576 -6.11 -35.20 5.14
CA ASP A 576 -6.86 -34.83 3.94
C ASP A 576 -7.54 -33.46 4.08
N TYR A 577 -8.04 -32.91 2.97
CA TYR A 577 -8.65 -31.57 2.94
C TYR A 577 -9.81 -31.41 3.95
N ARG A 578 -10.65 -32.42 4.12
CA ARG A 578 -11.80 -32.35 5.04
C ARG A 578 -11.34 -32.37 6.50
N GLN A 579 -10.36 -33.22 6.80
CA GLN A 579 -9.75 -33.30 8.12
C GLN A 579 -9.08 -31.97 8.51
N ARG A 580 -8.36 -31.34 7.57
CA ARG A 580 -7.74 -30.01 7.77
C ARG A 580 -8.77 -28.91 8.06
N MET A 581 -9.89 -28.89 7.32
CA MET A 581 -10.97 -27.95 7.59
C MET A 581 -11.62 -28.16 8.96
N ALA A 582 -11.91 -29.42 9.33
CA ALA A 582 -12.50 -29.75 10.62
C ALA A 582 -11.58 -29.34 11.78
N PHE A 583 -10.28 -29.60 11.64
CA PHE A 583 -9.25 -29.15 12.57
C PHE A 583 -9.24 -27.62 12.73
N ALA A 584 -9.12 -26.89 11.62
CA ALA A 584 -9.10 -25.43 11.65
C ALA A 584 -10.36 -24.82 12.30
N LYS A 585 -11.52 -25.43 12.08
CA LYS A 585 -12.79 -25.00 12.70
C LYS A 585 -12.82 -25.25 14.21
N ALA A 586 -12.41 -26.44 14.67
CA ALA A 586 -12.35 -26.75 16.09
C ALA A 586 -11.36 -25.84 16.82
N SER A 587 -10.17 -25.65 16.24
CA SER A 587 -9.14 -24.72 16.70
C SER A 587 -9.64 -23.28 16.82
N SER A 588 -10.40 -22.81 15.83
CA SER A 588 -11.00 -21.48 15.80
C SER A 588 -12.00 -21.28 16.95
N GLN A 589 -12.81 -22.31 17.23
CA GLN A 589 -13.79 -22.28 18.31
C GLN A 589 -13.11 -22.30 19.68
N ASN A 590 -12.09 -23.14 19.85
CA ASN A 590 -11.33 -23.19 21.09
C ASN A 590 -10.59 -21.88 21.37
N LEU A 591 -9.95 -21.28 20.35
CA LEU A 591 -9.34 -19.95 20.50
C LEU A 591 -10.33 -18.89 20.96
N SER A 592 -11.54 -18.89 20.40
CA SER A 592 -12.59 -17.96 20.83
C SER A 592 -13.03 -18.22 22.27
N ASN A 593 -13.08 -19.47 22.72
CA ASN A 593 -13.42 -19.81 24.10
C ASN A 593 -12.32 -19.34 25.06
N VAL A 594 -11.06 -19.50 24.68
CA VAL A 594 -9.89 -19.01 25.44
C VAL A 594 -9.93 -17.50 25.59
N ASP A 595 -10.14 -16.77 24.49
CA ASP A 595 -10.18 -15.30 24.54
C ASP A 595 -11.27 -14.79 25.48
N LYS A 596 -12.48 -15.38 25.39
CA LYS A 596 -13.59 -15.05 26.30
C LYS A 596 -13.31 -15.44 27.75
N ALA A 597 -12.58 -16.54 27.98
CA ALA A 597 -12.19 -16.96 29.32
C ALA A 597 -11.21 -15.97 29.94
N LEU A 598 -10.18 -15.56 29.19
CA LEU A 598 -9.20 -14.56 29.64
C LEU A 598 -9.87 -13.23 30.00
N GLU A 599 -10.82 -12.79 29.18
CA GLU A 599 -11.62 -11.59 29.48
C GLU A 599 -12.48 -11.76 30.74
N TYR A 600 -13.18 -12.89 30.88
CA TYR A 600 -14.09 -13.13 32.00
C TYR A 600 -13.35 -13.19 33.34
N PHE A 601 -12.21 -13.88 33.38
CA PHE A 601 -11.42 -14.05 34.60
C PHE A 601 -10.47 -12.88 34.89
N GLY A 602 -10.35 -11.91 33.97
CA GLY A 602 -9.51 -10.71 34.17
C GLY A 602 -8.03 -11.05 34.36
N VAL A 603 -7.56 -12.10 33.68
CA VAL A 603 -6.23 -12.68 33.86
C VAL A 603 -5.16 -11.70 33.41
N LYS A 604 -4.17 -11.45 34.27
CA LYS A 604 -3.00 -10.63 33.97
C LYS A 604 -1.75 -11.50 33.89
N PHE A 605 -0.84 -11.12 33.00
CA PHE A 605 0.39 -11.84 32.67
C PHE A 605 1.60 -11.09 33.22
N ASP A 606 1.75 -11.08 34.54
CA ASP A 606 2.73 -10.23 35.21
C ASP A 606 3.97 -11.03 35.71
N ASP A 607 3.85 -12.36 35.88
CA ASP A 607 4.94 -13.24 36.33
C ASP A 607 5.58 -13.99 35.14
N PHE A 608 6.86 -13.73 34.90
CA PHE A 608 7.61 -14.36 33.81
C PHE A 608 7.94 -15.83 34.08
N ASP A 609 8.34 -16.18 35.31
CA ASP A 609 8.85 -17.52 35.62
C ASP A 609 7.70 -18.54 35.66
N GLU A 610 6.58 -18.15 36.26
CA GLU A 610 5.35 -18.95 36.23
C GLU A 610 4.89 -19.16 34.78
N LEU A 611 4.78 -18.07 34.01
CA LEU A 611 4.28 -18.12 32.64
C LEU A 611 5.21 -18.92 31.71
N LYS A 612 6.54 -18.85 31.91
CA LYS A 612 7.52 -19.68 31.20
C LYS A 612 7.30 -21.16 31.49
N GLN A 613 7.16 -21.54 32.76
CA GLN A 613 6.97 -22.93 33.15
C GLN A 613 5.68 -23.50 32.54
N LEU A 614 4.56 -22.77 32.65
CA LEU A 614 3.27 -23.18 32.08
C LEU A 614 3.36 -23.32 30.55
N THR A 615 4.04 -22.37 29.88
CA THR A 615 4.27 -22.42 28.43
C THR A 615 5.06 -23.66 28.03
N MET A 616 6.12 -24.00 28.76
CA MET A 616 6.93 -25.18 28.49
C MET A 616 6.15 -26.47 28.69
N GLU A 617 5.42 -26.61 29.80
CA GLU A 617 4.58 -27.79 30.08
C GLU A 617 3.52 -27.98 28.99
N PHE A 618 2.87 -26.90 28.57
CA PHE A 618 1.91 -26.91 27.47
C PHE A 618 2.55 -27.39 26.15
N LEU A 619 3.72 -26.83 25.78
CA LEU A 619 4.40 -27.19 24.54
C LEU A 619 4.88 -28.65 24.54
N GLN A 620 5.30 -29.19 25.70
CA GLN A 620 5.65 -30.60 25.83
C GLN A 620 4.43 -31.50 25.65
N HIS A 621 3.32 -31.17 26.30
CA HIS A 621 2.07 -31.92 26.15
C HIS A 621 1.56 -31.89 24.71
N SER A 622 1.61 -30.71 24.09
CA SER A 622 1.28 -30.49 22.69
C SER A 622 2.08 -31.41 21.76
N LEU A 623 3.40 -31.52 21.99
CA LEU A 623 4.25 -32.40 21.21
C LEU A 623 3.82 -33.87 21.32
N ALA A 624 3.51 -34.33 22.53
CA ALA A 624 3.02 -35.69 22.76
C ALA A 624 1.67 -35.93 22.08
N LEU A 625 0.77 -34.95 22.13
CA LEU A 625 -0.56 -35.04 21.53
C LEU A 625 -0.47 -35.16 20.01
N ILE A 626 0.33 -34.31 19.37
CA ILE A 626 0.56 -34.37 17.92
C ILE A 626 1.14 -35.72 17.51
N ALA A 627 2.08 -36.27 18.30
CA ALA A 627 2.67 -37.56 18.01
C ALA A 627 1.61 -38.68 17.98
N LYS A 628 0.70 -38.70 18.96
CA LYS A 628 -0.42 -39.65 19.04
C LYS A 628 -1.45 -39.44 17.92
N GLN A 629 -1.81 -38.20 17.63
CA GLN A 629 -2.70 -37.87 16.51
C GLN A 629 -2.08 -38.29 15.16
N SER A 630 -0.76 -38.13 15.00
CA SER A 630 -0.02 -38.58 13.82
C SER A 630 0.00 -40.11 13.68
N GLU A 631 0.14 -40.84 14.79
CA GLU A 631 0.02 -42.29 14.83
C GLU A 631 -1.39 -42.76 14.42
N LEU A 632 -2.43 -42.10 14.96
CA LEU A 632 -3.82 -42.36 14.60
C LEU A 632 -4.09 -42.13 13.10
N ALA A 633 -3.59 -41.04 12.52
CA ALA A 633 -3.77 -40.74 11.10
C ALA A 633 -3.13 -41.80 10.19
N GLU A 634 -1.93 -42.30 10.54
CA GLU A 634 -1.28 -43.40 9.81
C GLU A 634 -2.07 -44.70 9.95
N LEU A 635 -2.56 -45.01 11.14
CA LEU A 635 -3.37 -46.20 11.38
C LEU A 635 -4.69 -46.15 10.59
N GLN A 636 -5.38 -45.01 10.57
CA GLN A 636 -6.59 -44.81 9.78
C GLN A 636 -6.35 -44.98 8.27
N LYS A 637 -5.21 -44.50 7.75
CA LYS A 637 -4.81 -44.74 6.35
C LYS A 637 -4.62 -46.23 6.07
N LYS A 638 -3.93 -46.96 6.96
CA LYS A 638 -3.74 -48.42 6.84
C LYS A 638 -5.07 -49.18 6.87
N ILE A 639 -6.00 -48.77 7.72
CA ILE A 639 -7.35 -49.34 7.81
C ILE A 639 -8.13 -49.09 6.50
N ARG A 640 -8.12 -47.87 5.96
CA ARG A 640 -8.79 -47.52 4.69
C ARG A 640 -8.20 -48.27 3.49
N GLY A 641 -6.89 -48.49 3.48
CA GLY A 641 -6.18 -49.21 2.41
C GLY A 641 -6.31 -50.74 2.48
N PHE A 642 -7.01 -51.30 3.47
CA PHE A 642 -7.06 -52.73 3.69
C PHE A 642 -8.13 -53.41 2.80
N PRO A 643 -7.75 -54.30 1.86
CA PRO A 643 -8.71 -54.92 0.96
C PRO A 643 -9.56 -55.96 1.70
N LEU A 644 -10.85 -55.65 1.91
CA LEU A 644 -11.83 -56.58 2.45
C LEU A 644 -12.26 -57.60 1.37
N LYS A 645 -11.47 -58.64 1.15
CA LYS A 645 -11.90 -59.79 0.34
C LYS A 645 -12.82 -60.68 1.18
N SER A 646 -14.04 -60.92 0.70
CA SER A 646 -14.98 -61.96 1.18
C SER A 646 -15.64 -61.78 2.57
N GLY A 647 -15.97 -60.55 3.00
CA GLY A 647 -16.93 -60.31 4.09
C GLY A 647 -16.49 -60.71 5.52
N LYS A 648 -15.31 -61.33 5.69
CA LYS A 648 -14.71 -61.62 7.00
C LYS A 648 -13.45 -60.79 7.18
N ALA A 649 -13.51 -59.84 8.12
CA ALA A 649 -12.36 -59.03 8.50
C ALA A 649 -11.24 -59.91 9.09
N PRO A 650 -10.01 -59.89 8.52
CA PRO A 650 -8.86 -60.61 9.07
C PRO A 650 -8.56 -60.19 10.51
N SER A 651 -7.95 -61.08 11.29
CA SER A 651 -7.55 -60.80 12.69
C SER A 651 -6.70 -59.53 12.81
N SER A 652 -5.84 -59.26 11.82
CA SER A 652 -5.04 -58.03 11.73
C SER A 652 -5.88 -56.76 11.61
N TYR A 653 -7.01 -56.81 10.90
CA TYR A 653 -7.94 -55.67 10.80
C TYR A 653 -8.64 -55.39 12.13
N LYS A 654 -9.10 -56.43 12.83
CA LYS A 654 -9.66 -56.28 14.19
C LYS A 654 -8.62 -55.73 15.17
N ARG A 655 -7.35 -56.16 15.06
CA ARG A 655 -6.26 -55.62 15.88
C ARG A 655 -6.07 -54.12 15.63
N MET A 656 -6.05 -53.69 14.37
CA MET A 656 -5.93 -52.27 14.02
C MET A 656 -7.11 -51.43 14.51
N LEU A 657 -8.35 -51.97 14.51
CA LEU A 657 -9.50 -51.27 15.09
C LEU A 657 -9.42 -51.13 16.62
N ASN A 658 -8.93 -52.15 17.32
CA ASN A 658 -8.69 -52.07 18.76
C ASN A 658 -7.58 -51.06 19.10
N GLU A 659 -6.51 -51.07 18.30
CA GLU A 659 -5.40 -50.10 18.40
C GLU A 659 -5.88 -48.68 18.13
N GLN A 660 -6.78 -48.49 17.15
CA GLN A 660 -7.41 -47.20 16.87
C GLN A 660 -8.25 -46.72 18.06
N LYS A 661 -9.01 -47.61 18.69
CA LYS A 661 -9.82 -47.26 19.86
C LYS A 661 -8.95 -46.83 21.04
N LEU A 662 -7.89 -47.59 21.34
CA LEU A 662 -6.93 -47.25 22.39
C LEU A 662 -6.29 -45.88 22.14
N LEU A 663 -5.85 -45.59 20.91
CA LEU A 663 -5.28 -44.29 20.56
C LEU A 663 -6.30 -43.16 20.70
N LEU A 664 -7.57 -43.38 20.33
CA LEU A 664 -8.63 -42.39 20.50
C LEU A 664 -8.90 -42.10 21.99
N ASP A 665 -8.90 -43.12 22.83
CA ASP A 665 -9.11 -42.98 24.28
C ASP A 665 -7.93 -42.21 24.92
N GLU A 666 -6.67 -42.54 24.55
CA GLU A 666 -5.46 -41.82 25.00
C GLU A 666 -5.47 -40.35 24.54
N ILE A 667 -5.83 -40.09 23.28
CA ILE A 667 -5.94 -38.73 22.73
C ILE A 667 -7.03 -37.95 23.50
N ALA A 668 -8.18 -38.55 23.76
CA ALA A 668 -9.27 -37.89 24.48
C ALA A 668 -8.89 -37.56 25.94
N GLU A 669 -8.15 -38.43 26.61
CA GLU A 669 -7.61 -38.17 27.95
C GLU A 669 -6.62 -36.99 27.93
N MET A 670 -5.73 -36.98 26.94
CA MET A 670 -4.76 -35.90 26.77
C MET A 670 -5.40 -34.56 26.39
N GLU A 671 -6.44 -34.56 25.54
CA GLU A 671 -7.18 -33.37 25.17
C GLU A 671 -7.96 -32.80 26.36
N ASN A 672 -8.58 -33.66 27.18
CA ASN A 672 -9.32 -33.24 28.37
C ASN A 672 -8.46 -32.50 29.40
N LYS A 673 -7.16 -32.81 29.50
CA LYS A 673 -6.25 -32.15 30.44
C LYS A 673 -6.15 -30.63 30.20
N TYR A 674 -6.34 -30.17 28.96
CA TYR A 674 -6.23 -28.76 28.57
C TYR A 674 -7.42 -28.26 27.75
N ALA A 675 -8.56 -28.96 27.82
CA ALA A 675 -9.77 -28.56 27.12
C ALA A 675 -10.45 -27.40 27.86
N VAL A 676 -10.58 -26.26 27.18
CA VAL A 676 -11.46 -25.18 27.66
C VAL A 676 -12.89 -25.54 27.32
N LYS A 677 -13.64 -25.94 28.34
CA LYS A 677 -15.10 -26.13 28.24
C LYS A 677 -15.76 -24.85 27.78
N ASP A 678 -16.94 -24.97 27.16
CA ASP A 678 -17.68 -23.81 26.69
C ASP A 678 -17.83 -22.79 27.82
N ILE A 679 -17.38 -21.55 27.59
CA ILE A 679 -17.38 -20.49 28.60
C ILE A 679 -18.80 -20.18 29.06
N GLU A 680 -19.81 -20.45 28.24
CA GLU A 680 -21.21 -20.31 28.66
C GLU A 680 -21.62 -21.36 29.70
N GLU A 681 -21.10 -22.58 29.61
CA GLU A 681 -21.29 -23.59 30.65
C GLU A 681 -20.58 -23.21 31.94
N ILE A 682 -19.37 -22.63 31.84
CA ILE A 682 -18.61 -22.15 33.00
C ILE A 682 -19.31 -20.97 33.67
N LYS A 683 -19.81 -19.99 32.90
CA LYS A 683 -20.61 -18.87 33.42
C LYS A 683 -21.87 -19.36 34.11
N LYS A 684 -22.54 -20.36 33.53
CA LYS A 684 -23.71 -20.97 34.15
C LYS A 684 -23.36 -21.65 35.47
N LEU A 685 -22.26 -22.41 35.50
CA LEU A 685 -21.78 -23.05 36.72
C LEU A 685 -21.40 -22.03 37.80
N ASP A 686 -20.76 -20.92 37.41
CA ASP A 686 -20.38 -19.84 38.33
C ASP A 686 -21.61 -19.14 38.92
N VAL A 687 -22.63 -18.86 38.09
CA VAL A 687 -23.93 -18.39 38.57
C VAL A 687 -24.58 -19.39 39.52
N ASP A 688 -24.56 -20.69 39.19
CA ASP A 688 -25.10 -21.75 40.05
C ASP A 688 -24.32 -21.85 41.38
N LEU A 689 -23.00 -21.65 41.36
CA LEU A 689 -22.14 -21.66 42.53
C LEU A 689 -22.39 -20.43 43.42
N GLN A 690 -22.53 -19.24 42.84
CA GLN A 690 -22.93 -18.03 43.55
C GLN A 690 -24.30 -18.19 44.20
N ASN A 691 -25.26 -18.80 43.49
CA ASN A 691 -26.57 -19.14 44.04
C ASN A 691 -26.45 -20.11 45.23
N LEU A 692 -25.56 -21.10 45.15
CA LEU A 692 -25.32 -22.08 46.21
C LEU A 692 -24.66 -21.45 47.44
N THR A 693 -23.71 -20.54 47.24
CA THR A 693 -23.08 -19.74 48.30
C THR A 693 -24.11 -18.83 48.97
N ALA A 694 -24.99 -18.20 48.19
CA ALA A 694 -26.10 -17.43 48.72
C ALA A 694 -27.06 -18.31 49.55
N LEU A 695 -27.35 -19.53 49.08
CA LEU A 695 -28.19 -20.51 49.79
C LEU A 695 -27.51 -21.00 51.09
N SER A 696 -26.20 -21.24 51.07
CA SER A 696 -25.39 -21.57 52.25
C SER A 696 -25.44 -20.43 53.28
N SER A 697 -25.32 -19.17 52.84
CA SER A 697 -25.45 -18.01 53.72
C SER A 697 -26.86 -17.91 54.34
N GLN A 698 -27.90 -18.30 53.60
CA GLN A 698 -29.27 -18.37 54.13
C GLN A 698 -29.42 -19.52 55.14
N PHE A 699 -28.82 -20.69 54.88
CA PHE A 699 -28.79 -21.79 55.83
C PHE A 699 -28.06 -21.43 57.12
N ASN A 700 -26.96 -20.69 57.04
CA ASN A 700 -26.25 -20.19 58.21
C ASN A 700 -27.14 -19.24 59.02
N LYS A 701 -27.88 -18.34 58.37
CA LYS A 701 -28.88 -17.47 59.04
C LYS A 701 -30.02 -18.26 59.69
N ILE A 702 -30.50 -19.32 59.05
CA ILE A 702 -31.51 -20.22 59.64
C ILE A 702 -30.94 -20.97 60.84
N THR A 703 -29.68 -21.41 60.74
CA THR A 703 -28.99 -22.13 61.81
C THR A 703 -28.74 -21.22 63.02
N GLU A 704 -28.36 -19.97 62.79
CA GLU A 704 -28.31 -18.94 63.84
C GLU A 704 -29.68 -18.67 64.45
N SER A 705 -30.72 -18.54 63.62
CA SER A 705 -32.10 -18.37 64.10
C SER A 705 -32.58 -19.56 64.94
N LEU A 706 -32.19 -20.78 64.58
CA LEU A 706 -32.48 -22.00 65.34
C LEU A 706 -31.67 -22.08 66.65
N LYS A 707 -30.42 -21.60 66.66
CA LYS A 707 -29.64 -21.44 67.90
C LYS A 707 -30.33 -20.43 68.84
N SER A 708 -30.81 -19.30 68.31
CA SER A 708 -31.60 -18.33 69.08
C SER A 708 -32.93 -18.91 69.57
N LEU A 709 -33.58 -19.77 68.77
CA LEU A 709 -34.81 -20.46 69.17
C LEU A 709 -34.55 -21.51 70.27
N ARG A 710 -33.40 -22.18 70.24
CA ARG A 710 -32.95 -23.12 71.29
C ARG A 710 -32.63 -22.40 72.59
N GLN A 711 -32.07 -21.19 72.53
CA GLN A 711 -31.90 -20.31 73.69
C GLN A 711 -33.23 -19.80 74.25
N LEU A 712 -34.26 -19.64 73.40
CA LEU A 712 -35.63 -19.37 73.82
C LEU A 712 -36.32 -20.60 74.44
N ALA A 713 -36.04 -21.80 73.94
CA ALA A 713 -36.54 -23.05 74.52
C ALA A 713 -35.96 -23.35 75.91
N SER A 714 -34.74 -22.87 76.22
CA SER A 714 -34.18 -22.91 77.59
C SER A 714 -34.84 -21.94 78.58
N LEU A 715 -35.79 -21.10 78.13
CA LEU A 715 -36.62 -20.26 79.00
C LEU A 715 -37.99 -20.91 79.32
N VAL A 716 -38.24 -22.14 78.87
CA VAL A 716 -39.41 -22.93 79.25
C VAL A 716 -39.10 -23.69 80.56
N PRO A 717 -39.88 -23.51 81.64
CA PRO A 717 -39.61 -24.16 82.92
C PRO A 717 -39.70 -25.69 82.83
N SER A 718 -38.61 -26.36 83.17
CA SER A 718 -38.53 -27.80 83.33
C SER A 718 -39.10 -28.23 84.68
N ASP A 719 -40.42 -28.38 84.77
CA ASP A 719 -41.03 -29.30 85.74
C ASP A 719 -41.16 -30.67 85.07
N PHE A 720 -40.03 -31.37 84.88
CA PHE A 720 -39.96 -32.83 84.84
C PHE A 720 -38.49 -33.24 84.96
N ASN A 721 -38.06 -33.46 86.20
CA ASN A 721 -36.84 -34.17 86.53
C ASN A 721 -36.96 -35.64 86.09
N PHE A 722 -35.93 -36.18 85.44
CA PHE A 722 -35.31 -37.44 85.88
C PHE A 722 -33.86 -37.52 85.41
N THR A 723 -32.99 -37.29 86.39
CA THR A 723 -31.60 -37.73 86.60
C THR A 723 -31.09 -38.90 85.74
N SER A 724 -29.92 -38.72 85.12
CA SER A 724 -28.64 -39.32 85.58
C SER A 724 -27.45 -38.92 84.67
N GLU A 725 -26.49 -38.23 85.29
CA GLU A 725 -25.04 -38.05 84.98
C GLU A 725 -24.27 -39.36 84.63
N PRO A 726 -22.95 -39.35 84.27
CA PRO A 726 -21.99 -38.22 84.08
C PRO A 726 -21.00 -38.39 82.88
N ASP A 727 -20.00 -37.49 82.85
CA ASP A 727 -18.62 -37.67 82.36
C ASP A 727 -18.31 -37.46 80.87
N THR A 728 -17.73 -36.31 80.48
CA THR A 728 -16.29 -35.97 80.66
C THR A 728 -15.88 -34.77 79.78
N ASP A 729 -15.12 -33.89 80.42
CA ASP A 729 -13.98 -33.10 79.92
C ASP A 729 -14.04 -32.36 78.57
N GLU A 730 -14.06 -31.03 78.72
CA GLU A 730 -13.02 -30.11 78.22
C GLU A 730 -12.43 -30.37 76.83
N ARG A 731 -12.70 -29.41 75.94
CA ARG A 731 -11.64 -28.50 75.44
C ARG A 731 -12.26 -27.30 74.73
N GLU A 732 -12.10 -26.14 75.35
CA GLU A 732 -11.97 -24.88 74.64
C GLU A 732 -10.85 -25.03 73.60
N VAL A 733 -11.20 -24.91 72.32
CA VAL A 733 -10.22 -24.60 71.28
C VAL A 733 -10.66 -23.29 70.65
N ASN A 734 -9.73 -22.34 70.82
CA ASN A 734 -9.67 -21.02 70.22
C ASN A 734 -10.38 -20.89 68.87
N ASP A 735 -11.25 -19.90 68.86
CA ASP A 735 -11.59 -19.04 67.73
C ASP A 735 -10.30 -18.57 67.03
N GLN A 736 -9.92 -19.26 65.97
CA GLN A 736 -8.94 -18.77 64.99
C GLN A 736 -9.63 -18.65 63.64
N GLY A 737 -9.63 -17.39 63.17
CA GLY A 737 -10.13 -16.87 61.92
C GLY A 737 -10.37 -17.90 60.82
N VAL A 738 -11.62 -17.96 60.39
CA VAL A 738 -11.95 -18.29 59.00
C VAL A 738 -11.30 -17.20 58.15
N GLN A 739 -10.08 -17.47 57.69
CA GLN A 739 -9.60 -16.83 56.46
C GLN A 739 -10.51 -17.36 55.35
N GLU A 740 -11.31 -16.46 54.78
CA GLU A 740 -11.74 -16.60 53.40
C GLU A 740 -10.47 -16.76 52.56
N GLU A 741 -10.09 -18.00 52.25
CA GLU A 741 -9.25 -18.27 51.09
C GLU A 741 -10.05 -17.80 49.87
N THR A 742 -9.76 -16.58 49.44
CA THR A 742 -10.12 -16.11 48.11
C THR A 742 -9.61 -17.15 47.11
N LEU A 743 -10.54 -17.84 46.46
CA LEU A 743 -10.37 -18.74 45.31
C LEU A 743 -9.80 -18.04 44.05
N SER A 744 -9.01 -16.97 44.22
CA SER A 744 -8.48 -16.15 43.13
C SER A 744 -7.17 -16.67 42.54
N GLY A 745 -6.51 -17.66 43.17
CA GLY A 745 -5.20 -18.16 42.73
C GLY A 745 -5.25 -19.24 41.64
N THR A 746 -6.17 -20.20 41.74
CA THR A 746 -6.24 -21.36 40.83
C THR A 746 -6.97 -21.08 39.51
N SER A 747 -7.76 -20.01 39.47
CA SER A 747 -8.49 -19.52 38.30
C SER A 747 -7.58 -18.88 37.23
N ASN A 748 -6.46 -18.29 37.64
CA ASN A 748 -5.53 -17.64 36.70
C ASN A 748 -4.68 -18.65 35.92
N VAL A 749 -4.21 -19.71 36.57
CA VAL A 749 -3.28 -20.71 35.99
C VAL A 749 -3.87 -21.41 34.78
N ASN A 750 -5.14 -21.85 34.84
CA ASN A 750 -5.80 -22.55 33.73
C ASN A 750 -6.11 -21.64 32.55
N THR A 751 -6.26 -20.34 32.76
CA THR A 751 -6.69 -19.40 31.71
C THR A 751 -5.51 -18.89 30.90
N ILE A 752 -4.37 -18.67 31.58
CA ILE A 752 -3.05 -18.40 31.00
C ILE A 752 -2.57 -19.56 30.11
N TYR A 753 -2.86 -20.80 30.54
CA TYR A 753 -2.42 -22.05 29.92
C TYR A 753 -2.89 -22.25 28.46
N ASN A 754 -3.93 -21.56 28.02
CA ASN A 754 -4.60 -21.86 26.75
C ASN A 754 -4.16 -21.00 25.55
N MET A 755 -3.19 -20.10 25.73
CA MET A 755 -2.70 -19.21 24.67
C MET A 755 -2.13 -19.94 23.44
N PHE A 756 -1.77 -21.22 23.58
CA PHE A 756 -1.12 -22.02 22.54
C PHE A 756 -1.96 -23.24 22.08
N ALA A 757 -3.09 -23.51 22.74
CA ALA A 757 -4.08 -24.56 22.42
C ALA A 757 -4.74 -24.48 21.02
N PRO A 758 -4.93 -23.29 20.42
CA PRO A 758 -5.57 -23.16 19.10
C PRO A 758 -4.86 -23.90 17.98
N LEU A 759 -3.57 -24.19 18.12
CA LEU A 759 -2.84 -24.89 17.07
C LEU A 759 -3.17 -26.38 17.00
N LEU A 760 -3.96 -26.96 17.92
CA LEU A 760 -3.97 -28.42 18.17
C LEU A 760 -5.31 -29.12 18.42
N SER A 761 -6.46 -28.44 18.39
CA SER A 761 -7.71 -29.12 18.74
C SER A 761 -8.41 -29.77 17.55
N VAL A 762 -8.81 -31.03 17.70
CA VAL A 762 -9.68 -31.75 16.75
C VAL A 762 -11.10 -31.84 17.32
N GLY A 763 -12.11 -31.56 16.48
CA GLY A 763 -13.50 -31.84 16.79
C GLY A 763 -13.85 -33.31 16.54
N ARG A 764 -14.72 -33.88 17.38
CA ARG A 764 -15.29 -35.22 17.19
C ARG A 764 -15.97 -35.36 15.82
N GLU A 765 -15.53 -36.33 15.01
CA GLU A 765 -16.44 -37.00 14.07
C GLU A 765 -17.28 -38.00 14.88
N THR A 766 -18.56 -37.70 15.09
CA THR A 766 -19.50 -38.69 15.60
C THR A 766 -19.78 -39.72 14.52
N ASP A 767 -19.38 -40.97 14.78
CA ASP A 767 -19.86 -42.23 14.21
C ASP A 767 -20.72 -42.15 12.94
N THR A 768 -20.08 -42.06 11.78
CA THR A 768 -20.68 -42.52 10.51
C THR A 768 -19.74 -43.48 9.79
N ALA A 769 -19.41 -44.59 10.46
CA ALA A 769 -18.75 -45.73 9.85
C ALA A 769 -19.44 -47.05 10.26
N ASN A 770 -20.77 -47.12 10.14
CA ASN A 770 -21.54 -48.36 10.20
C ASN A 770 -22.76 -48.34 9.24
N GLY A 771 -22.56 -47.82 8.03
CA GLY A 771 -23.56 -47.77 6.96
C GLY A 771 -23.40 -48.87 5.92
N LEU A 772 -23.22 -50.13 6.33
CA LEU A 772 -23.23 -51.30 5.44
C LEU A 772 -23.89 -52.47 6.15
N THR A 773 -25.22 -52.41 6.33
CA THR A 773 -26.16 -53.55 6.35
C THR A 773 -27.56 -53.07 6.68
N GLN A 774 -28.26 -52.53 5.68
CA GLN A 774 -29.72 -52.71 5.54
C GLN A 774 -30.08 -52.36 4.09
N ARG A 775 -30.15 -53.41 3.26
CA ARG A 775 -30.92 -53.36 2.02
C ARG A 775 -32.38 -53.43 2.44
N ASP A 776 -33.14 -52.39 2.12
CA ASP A 776 -34.58 -52.53 1.94
C ASP A 776 -34.92 -52.30 0.46
N PRO A 777 -35.65 -53.22 -0.20
CA PRO A 777 -35.92 -53.18 -1.62
C PRO A 777 -37.26 -52.52 -1.88
N SER A 778 -37.27 -51.22 -2.17
CA SER A 778 -38.40 -50.62 -2.86
C SER A 778 -37.96 -49.34 -3.58
N PHE A 779 -37.91 -49.42 -4.90
CA PHE A 779 -38.35 -48.41 -5.87
C PHE A 779 -37.80 -48.81 -7.25
N THR A 780 -38.57 -49.66 -7.92
CA THR A 780 -38.47 -49.89 -9.36
C THR A 780 -39.17 -48.77 -10.14
N SER A 781 -38.55 -48.42 -11.27
CA SER A 781 -39.09 -47.72 -12.45
C SER A 781 -39.42 -46.23 -12.24
N ASN A 782 -38.87 -45.30 -13.02
CA ASN A 782 -39.06 -45.22 -14.46
C ASN A 782 -38.04 -44.27 -15.09
N ALA A 783 -37.37 -44.78 -16.11
CA ALA A 783 -36.67 -43.98 -17.09
C ALA A 783 -37.67 -43.53 -18.17
N LYS A 784 -37.64 -42.25 -18.53
CA LYS A 784 -37.96 -41.78 -19.88
C LYS A 784 -37.07 -40.59 -20.20
N GLY A 785 -36.23 -40.78 -21.21
CA GLY A 785 -35.41 -39.73 -21.78
C GLY A 785 -36.17 -38.81 -22.73
N GLN A 786 -35.58 -37.65 -22.98
CA GLN A 786 -35.62 -36.78 -24.16
C GLN A 786 -34.54 -35.71 -23.86
N GLY A 787 -33.58 -35.35 -24.71
CA GLY A 787 -33.52 -35.47 -26.16
C GLY A 787 -33.74 -34.10 -26.80
N ARG A 788 -32.65 -33.32 -26.92
CA ARG A 788 -32.40 -32.13 -27.75
C ARG A 788 -33.13 -30.81 -27.44
N GLY A 789 -32.32 -29.75 -27.50
CA GLY A 789 -32.60 -28.33 -27.37
C GLY A 789 -31.28 -27.61 -27.15
#